data_AF-A0A3D2RYW5-F1
#
_entry.id   AF-A0A3D2RYW5-F1
#
_cell.length_a   1.000
_cell.length_b   1.000
_cell.length_c   1.000
_cell.angle_alpha   90.00
_cell.angle_beta   90.00
_cell.angle_gamma   90.00
#
_symmetry.space_group_name_H-M   'P 1'
#
loop_
_entity.id
_entity.type
_entity.pdbx_description
1 polymer ?
#
loop_
_entity_poly.entity_id
_entity_poly.type
_entity_poly.pdbx_seq_one_letter_code
_entity_poly.pdbx_strand_id
1 'polypeptide(L)'
;MADLGAMALLIGLGLTAYSALGSVIGAKIGLPELIVSARRALYMSILSSSVASAALIAGFVQNEFAIKYVADHSNTVMDRAYVWVAFYSGNEGSLLYIVLVLSIISAISVRFSPKKLARSIPWTVAILAGVQFFYFFVLSFFANPFELLETIPSEGRGINPLLTHPGMFSHPPLLMGGLIAITIPFAFSSGALLAGDYGDNWVDVARISAILGWGVLGAGMLLGAWWAYTILGWGGYWAWDPIENVALMPWLVMTAFVHSIMVQKRRGMFRMWNVALLNIAFVLAQLGMFINRGGPVVSVHSFAASSLGMIFLGFMLFALVFAFTLFLWRMPHLKSARAMESFISREASFLVNNFLFLAVMGITLWGVLFPLFSDLARDVSVSVSAPYFDRANGPVLLGIVVMMGVGPLLPWRKASSRSLKQWFIWPTAVGILTILVLLGLGVNRPVAIFSFGVIAFVALAILEEWARGTVARHRIGENWVKAWWKLVNGNRPRHGGYIVHISILMLGLGIIGTNFYQQRTDGALEIGQSLVIDNYRIEYVDNGNSSRPDRIAKWAEISVYNIDVNNYVSEKAAAKAQGSTGFTLDDSTLRPGDRLISQIEPWHGFYLDFNMASVRSGIRSTIVEDLYVIPRDFLPDGRVSLAVSINPLAWWLWAAGPIFIIGTMVALWPQATDKPHNHMKTHMTRESEI
;
A
#
# COMPACT_ATOMS: atom_id res chain seq x y z
N MET A 1 32.82 -10.48 8.39
CA MET A 1 31.47 -11.13 8.23
C MET A 1 31.16 -11.68 6.83
N ALA A 2 31.89 -11.24 5.79
CA ALA A 2 31.62 -11.60 4.39
C ALA A 2 31.54 -13.11 4.10
N ASP A 3 32.55 -13.90 4.50
CA ASP A 3 32.59 -15.35 4.22
C ASP A 3 31.39 -16.09 4.80
N LEU A 4 31.03 -15.79 6.05
CA LEU A 4 29.87 -16.40 6.71
C LEU A 4 28.58 -16.10 5.94
N GLY A 5 28.40 -14.85 5.51
CA GLY A 5 27.25 -14.42 4.74
C GLY A 5 27.17 -15.09 3.37
N ALA A 6 28.27 -15.08 2.62
CA ALA A 6 28.36 -15.68 1.29
C ALA A 6 28.10 -17.21 1.34
N MET A 7 28.69 -17.91 2.32
CA MET A 7 28.45 -19.34 2.52
C MET A 7 27.00 -19.62 2.91
N ALA A 8 26.39 -18.78 3.75
CA ALA A 8 24.98 -18.91 4.09
C ALA A 8 24.08 -18.78 2.85
N LEU A 9 24.38 -17.89 1.90
CA LEU A 9 23.64 -17.77 0.64
C LEU A 9 23.75 -19.04 -0.22
N LEU A 10 24.97 -19.59 -0.38
CA LEU A 10 25.19 -20.83 -1.13
C LEU A 10 24.49 -22.05 -0.51
N ILE A 11 24.49 -22.15 0.82
CA ILE A 11 23.73 -23.16 1.55
C ILE A 11 22.23 -22.99 1.28
N GLY A 12 21.72 -21.75 1.31
CA GLY A 12 20.32 -21.44 0.99
C GLY A 12 19.93 -21.86 -0.43
N LEU A 13 20.81 -21.61 -1.39
CA LEU A 13 20.65 -22.04 -2.78
C LEU A 13 20.53 -23.57 -2.88
N GLY A 14 21.44 -24.32 -2.25
CA GLY A 14 21.41 -25.79 -2.23
C GLY A 14 20.16 -26.34 -1.54
N LEU A 15 19.77 -25.78 -0.39
CA LEU A 15 18.58 -26.18 0.36
C LEU A 15 17.29 -25.98 -0.43
N THR A 16 17.15 -24.82 -1.09
CA THR A 16 15.95 -24.49 -1.87
C THR A 16 15.87 -25.30 -3.16
N ALA A 17 16.99 -25.56 -3.84
CA ALA A 17 17.05 -26.49 -4.97
C ALA A 17 16.62 -27.91 -4.56
N TYR A 18 17.21 -28.43 -3.47
CA TYR A 18 16.84 -29.75 -2.94
C TYR A 18 15.38 -29.81 -2.49
N SER A 19 14.87 -28.76 -1.84
CA SER A 19 13.48 -28.68 -1.42
C SER A 19 12.51 -28.70 -2.61
N ALA A 20 12.82 -27.95 -3.68
CA ALA A 20 12.00 -27.90 -4.87
C ALA A 20 11.96 -29.27 -5.58
N LEU A 21 13.12 -29.82 -5.90
CA LEU A 21 13.24 -31.10 -6.62
C LEU A 21 12.74 -32.28 -5.78
N GLY A 22 13.17 -32.37 -4.52
CA GLY A 22 12.78 -33.44 -3.61
C GLY A 22 11.28 -33.48 -3.35
N SER A 23 10.61 -32.33 -3.26
CA SER A 23 9.16 -32.29 -3.07
C SER A 23 8.39 -32.79 -4.30
N VAL A 24 8.85 -32.43 -5.51
CA VAL A 24 8.23 -32.91 -6.76
C VAL A 24 8.49 -34.39 -6.98
N ILE A 25 9.75 -34.81 -6.88
CA ILE A 25 10.17 -36.21 -7.09
C ILE A 25 9.47 -37.10 -6.07
N GLY A 26 9.55 -36.75 -4.78
CA GLY A 26 8.91 -37.51 -3.70
C GLY A 26 7.40 -37.65 -3.89
N ALA A 27 6.72 -36.59 -4.35
CA ALA A 27 5.29 -36.64 -4.65
C ALA A 27 4.96 -37.50 -5.88
N LYS A 28 5.81 -37.50 -6.92
CA LYS A 28 5.61 -38.28 -8.15
C LYS A 28 5.84 -39.77 -7.94
N ILE A 29 6.87 -40.16 -7.19
CA ILE A 29 7.23 -41.56 -6.95
C ILE A 29 6.55 -42.13 -5.69
N GLY A 30 5.88 -41.30 -4.89
CA GLY A 30 5.20 -41.73 -3.67
C GLY A 30 6.14 -42.08 -2.52
N LEU A 31 7.26 -41.36 -2.37
CA LEU A 31 8.26 -41.58 -1.31
C LEU A 31 8.11 -40.55 -0.17
N PRO A 32 7.45 -40.88 0.95
CA PRO A 32 7.12 -39.92 2.01
C PRO A 32 8.34 -39.33 2.71
N GLU A 33 9.41 -40.10 2.86
CA GLU A 33 10.65 -39.69 3.52
C GLU A 33 11.31 -38.54 2.77
N LEU A 34 11.32 -38.60 1.44
CA LEU A 34 11.86 -37.54 0.59
C LEU A 34 11.02 -36.27 0.68
N ILE A 35 9.69 -36.38 0.73
CA ILE A 35 8.79 -35.24 0.96
C ILE A 35 9.07 -34.58 2.31
N VAL A 36 9.25 -35.38 3.37
CA VAL A 36 9.56 -34.87 4.71
C VAL A 36 10.92 -34.18 4.72
N SER A 37 11.94 -34.78 4.09
CA SER A 37 13.28 -34.21 3.96
C SER A 37 13.27 -32.89 3.19
N ALA A 38 12.62 -32.85 2.02
CA ALA A 38 12.50 -31.66 1.20
C ALA A 38 11.78 -30.52 1.93
N ARG A 39 10.74 -30.83 2.71
CA ARG A 39 10.06 -29.85 3.57
C ARG A 39 10.96 -29.33 4.70
N ARG A 40 11.81 -30.18 5.29
CA ARG A 40 12.79 -29.74 6.30
C ARG A 40 13.83 -28.81 5.68
N ALA A 41 14.26 -29.06 4.45
CA ALA A 41 15.16 -28.17 3.73
C ALA A 41 14.54 -26.77 3.50
N LEU A 42 13.23 -26.68 3.21
CA LEU A 42 12.51 -25.40 3.18
C LEU A 42 12.58 -24.69 4.53
N TYR A 43 12.44 -25.39 5.65
CA TYR A 43 12.56 -24.75 6.97
C TYR A 43 13.98 -24.26 7.26
N MET A 44 15.00 -24.98 6.76
CA MET A 44 16.39 -24.59 6.92
C MET A 44 16.78 -23.36 6.08
N SER A 45 16.02 -23.01 5.03
CA SER A 45 16.27 -21.78 4.27
C SER A 45 16.05 -20.52 5.12
N ILE A 46 15.21 -20.57 6.17
CA ILE A 46 15.09 -19.49 7.16
C ILE A 46 16.41 -19.28 7.88
N LEU A 47 17.06 -20.37 8.32
CA LEU A 47 18.32 -20.26 9.05
C LEU A 47 19.39 -19.65 8.14
N SER A 48 19.49 -20.13 6.90
CA SER A 48 20.42 -19.59 5.90
C SER A 48 20.20 -18.09 5.63
N SER A 49 18.97 -17.68 5.30
CA SER A 49 18.66 -16.26 5.06
C SER A 49 18.83 -15.38 6.31
N SER A 50 18.55 -15.92 7.50
CA SER A 50 18.74 -15.20 8.77
C SER A 50 20.21 -15.01 9.11
N VAL A 51 21.05 -16.04 8.91
CA VAL A 51 22.50 -15.95 9.12
C VAL A 51 23.12 -14.95 8.15
N ALA A 52 22.76 -15.00 6.87
CA ALA A 52 23.20 -14.00 5.90
C ALA A 52 22.77 -12.59 6.33
N SER A 53 21.49 -12.39 6.67
CA SER A 53 20.99 -11.07 7.11
C SER A 53 21.71 -10.55 8.36
N ALA A 54 21.92 -11.42 9.35
CA ALA A 54 22.63 -11.07 10.58
C ALA A 54 24.11 -10.72 10.31
N ALA A 55 24.78 -11.46 9.42
CA ALA A 55 26.15 -11.17 9.02
C ALA A 55 26.27 -9.80 8.33
N LEU A 56 25.31 -9.45 7.45
CA LEU A 56 25.30 -8.15 6.78
C LEU A 56 25.03 -7.00 7.76
N ILE A 57 24.05 -7.17 8.65
CA ILE A 57 23.75 -6.20 9.71
C ILE A 57 24.97 -6.01 10.63
N ALA A 58 25.65 -7.09 11.01
CA ALA A 58 26.87 -7.02 11.80
C ALA A 58 27.98 -6.25 11.06
N GLY A 59 28.09 -6.41 9.74
CA GLY A 59 28.99 -5.62 8.89
C GLY A 59 28.68 -4.12 8.97
N PHE A 60 27.42 -3.73 8.86
CA PHE A 60 26.99 -2.33 9.02
C PHE A 60 27.26 -1.77 10.43
N VAL A 61 26.93 -2.52 11.49
CA VAL A 61 27.15 -2.07 12.88
C VAL A 61 28.64 -1.83 13.18
N GLN A 62 29.52 -2.63 12.57
CA GLN A 62 30.96 -2.55 12.76
C GLN A 62 31.65 -1.61 11.75
N ASN A 63 30.92 -1.02 10.80
CA ASN A 63 31.47 -0.26 9.68
C ASN A 63 32.55 -1.06 8.90
N GLU A 64 32.27 -2.34 8.59
CA GLU A 64 33.16 -3.19 7.79
C GLU A 64 33.19 -2.73 6.31
N PHE A 65 33.89 -1.63 6.02
CA PHE A 65 33.97 -1.04 4.67
C PHE A 65 34.74 -1.89 3.64
N ALA A 66 35.32 -3.02 4.06
CA ALA A 66 35.80 -4.02 3.12
C ALA A 66 34.66 -4.64 2.30
N ILE A 67 33.44 -4.71 2.88
CA ILE A 67 32.24 -5.17 2.18
C ILE A 67 31.70 -4.01 1.35
N LYS A 68 31.65 -4.18 0.03
CA LYS A 68 31.22 -3.17 -0.94
C LYS A 68 29.85 -2.57 -0.59
N TYR A 69 28.86 -3.41 -0.28
CA TYR A 69 27.52 -2.96 0.05
C TYR A 69 27.49 -2.08 1.32
N VAL A 70 28.33 -2.39 2.33
CA VAL A 70 28.46 -1.60 3.56
C VAL A 70 29.11 -0.26 3.26
N ALA A 71 30.20 -0.25 2.49
CA ALA A 71 30.87 0.98 2.06
C ALA A 71 29.97 1.90 1.22
N ASP A 72 29.12 1.35 0.36
CA ASP A 72 28.25 2.14 -0.52
C ASP A 72 27.01 2.73 0.19
N HIS A 73 26.60 2.16 1.33
CA HIS A 73 25.30 2.46 1.97
C HIS A 73 25.40 2.85 3.46
N SER A 74 26.59 3.08 3.98
CA SER A 74 26.81 3.56 5.35
C SER A 74 28.07 4.39 5.45
N ASN A 75 28.19 5.16 6.54
CA ASN A 75 29.39 5.89 6.92
C ASN A 75 29.43 6.04 8.45
N THR A 76 30.56 6.45 9.00
CA THR A 76 30.72 6.52 10.47
C THR A 76 29.87 7.59 11.15
N VAL A 77 29.39 8.59 10.41
CA VAL A 77 28.54 9.68 10.91
C VAL A 77 27.04 9.37 10.84
N MET A 78 26.65 8.29 10.16
CA MET A 78 25.27 7.82 10.07
C MET A 78 24.78 7.42 11.47
N ASP A 79 23.59 7.89 11.84
CA ASP A 79 22.95 7.44 13.08
C ASP A 79 22.70 5.93 13.00
N ARG A 80 23.14 5.22 14.05
CA ARG A 80 23.06 3.75 14.16
C ARG A 80 21.65 3.20 13.97
N ALA A 81 20.60 3.98 14.27
CA ALA A 81 19.23 3.57 13.99
C ALA A 81 19.00 3.27 12.50
N TYR A 82 19.67 4.01 11.60
CA TYR A 82 19.56 3.82 10.15
C TYR A 82 20.31 2.60 9.62
N VAL A 83 21.03 1.82 10.44
CA VAL A 83 21.53 0.49 10.04
C VAL A 83 20.38 -0.41 9.57
N TRP A 84 19.21 -0.32 10.22
CA TRP A 84 18.02 -1.03 9.77
C TRP A 84 17.61 -0.62 8.36
N VAL A 85 17.68 0.67 8.02
CA VAL A 85 17.34 1.19 6.69
C VAL A 85 18.43 0.84 5.67
N ALA A 86 19.70 0.95 6.06
CA ALA A 86 20.86 0.60 5.24
C ALA A 86 20.80 -0.86 4.78
N PHE A 87 20.33 -1.77 5.63
CA PHE A 87 20.14 -3.19 5.31
C PHE A 87 19.36 -3.42 4.02
N TYR A 88 18.35 -2.61 3.69
CA TYR A 88 17.56 -2.74 2.46
C TYR A 88 17.63 -1.52 1.53
N SER A 89 18.63 -0.65 1.72
CA SER A 89 18.76 0.61 0.98
C SER A 89 19.26 0.50 -0.46
N GLY A 90 19.75 -0.67 -0.87
CA GLY A 90 20.23 -0.98 -2.22
C GLY A 90 19.72 -2.32 -2.74
N ASN A 91 20.23 -2.77 -3.89
CA ASN A 91 19.70 -3.95 -4.59
C ASN A 91 19.91 -5.25 -3.80
N GLU A 92 21.15 -5.49 -3.39
CA GLU A 92 21.62 -6.71 -2.75
C GLU A 92 20.90 -6.94 -1.41
N GLY A 93 20.91 -5.92 -0.54
CA GLY A 93 20.32 -6.02 0.79
C GLY A 93 18.79 -6.07 0.78
N SER A 94 18.12 -5.35 -0.12
CA SER A 94 16.65 -5.46 -0.24
C SER A 94 16.21 -6.81 -0.80
N LEU A 95 16.96 -7.43 -1.70
CA LEU A 95 16.71 -8.80 -2.14
C LEU A 95 16.93 -9.82 -1.02
N LEU A 96 17.96 -9.61 -0.18
CA LEU A 96 18.19 -10.41 1.01
C LEU A 96 17.03 -10.28 2.03
N TYR A 97 16.52 -9.08 2.24
CA TYR A 97 15.31 -8.84 3.04
C TYR A 97 14.09 -9.59 2.46
N ILE A 98 13.88 -9.53 1.15
CA ILE A 98 12.75 -10.19 0.48
C ILE A 98 12.82 -11.71 0.66
N VAL A 99 13.98 -12.34 0.45
CA VAL A 99 14.11 -13.80 0.63
C VAL A 99 14.01 -14.21 2.09
N LEU A 100 14.48 -13.37 3.04
CA LEU A 100 14.28 -13.58 4.47
C LEU A 100 12.78 -13.62 4.81
N VAL A 101 12.04 -12.59 4.40
CA VAL A 101 10.59 -12.52 4.63
C VAL A 101 9.89 -13.70 3.99
N LEU A 102 10.18 -14.00 2.71
CA LEU A 102 9.59 -15.13 1.99
C LEU A 102 9.86 -16.46 2.70
N SER A 103 11.07 -16.68 3.19
CA SER A 103 11.46 -17.91 3.90
C SER A 103 10.65 -18.07 5.18
N ILE A 104 10.53 -17.00 5.98
CA ILE A 104 9.75 -16.97 7.22
C ILE A 104 8.27 -17.27 6.94
N ILE A 105 7.64 -16.51 6.05
CA ILE A 105 6.19 -16.67 5.79
C ILE A 105 5.88 -18.00 5.09
N SER A 106 6.79 -18.53 4.26
CA SER A 106 6.66 -19.86 3.65
C SER A 106 6.66 -20.95 4.72
N ALA A 107 7.62 -20.91 5.64
CA ALA A 107 7.74 -21.88 6.70
C ALA A 107 6.54 -21.85 7.65
N ILE A 108 6.10 -20.67 8.08
CA ILE A 108 4.89 -20.50 8.91
C ILE A 108 3.68 -21.08 8.17
N SER A 109 3.49 -20.72 6.90
CA SER A 109 2.31 -21.15 6.14
C SER A 109 2.28 -22.67 5.93
N VAL A 110 3.43 -23.30 5.66
CA VAL A 110 3.53 -24.76 5.51
C VAL A 110 3.37 -25.46 6.87
N ARG A 111 3.96 -24.94 7.94
CA ARG A 111 3.92 -25.53 9.29
C ARG A 111 2.52 -25.57 9.89
N PHE A 112 1.74 -24.53 9.63
CA PHE A 112 0.36 -24.38 10.12
C PHE A 112 -0.70 -24.76 9.08
N SER A 113 -0.29 -25.33 7.95
CA SER A 113 -1.22 -25.79 6.93
C SER A 113 -2.16 -26.89 7.48
N PRO A 114 -3.47 -26.84 7.17
CA PRO A 114 -4.41 -27.87 7.60
C PRO A 114 -4.07 -29.26 7.04
N LYS A 115 -4.29 -30.31 7.84
CA LYS A 115 -4.05 -31.72 7.42
C LYS A 115 -4.79 -32.12 6.13
N LYS A 116 -5.95 -31.51 5.86
CA LYS A 116 -6.70 -31.71 4.60
C LYS A 116 -5.90 -31.36 3.33
N LEU A 117 -4.85 -30.55 3.47
CA LEU A 117 -3.97 -30.17 2.35
C LEU A 117 -2.80 -31.13 2.11
N ALA A 118 -2.64 -32.21 2.90
CA ALA A 118 -1.46 -33.08 2.87
C ALA A 118 -1.03 -33.52 1.46
N ARG A 119 -1.97 -33.79 0.56
CA ARG A 119 -1.71 -34.16 -0.84
C ARG A 119 -1.14 -33.02 -1.69
N SER A 120 -1.53 -31.78 -1.40
CA SER A 120 -1.11 -30.56 -2.12
C SER A 120 0.14 -29.88 -1.55
N ILE A 121 0.51 -30.19 -0.30
CA ILE A 121 1.66 -29.55 0.36
C ILE A 121 2.99 -29.78 -0.37
N PRO A 122 3.33 -30.97 -0.88
CA PRO A 122 4.60 -31.15 -1.60
C PRO A 122 4.72 -30.20 -2.81
N TRP A 123 3.64 -30.03 -3.57
CA TRP A 123 3.60 -29.12 -4.71
C TRP A 123 3.66 -27.65 -4.29
N THR A 124 3.01 -27.31 -3.17
CA THR A 124 3.08 -25.96 -2.58
C THR A 124 4.51 -25.64 -2.14
N VAL A 125 5.17 -26.57 -1.44
CA VAL A 125 6.58 -26.46 -1.02
C VAL A 125 7.49 -26.30 -2.23
N ALA A 126 7.26 -27.08 -3.29
CA ALA A 126 8.06 -26.98 -4.52
C ALA A 126 8.00 -25.59 -5.15
N ILE A 127 6.81 -24.97 -5.23
CA ILE A 127 6.64 -23.62 -5.78
C ILE A 127 7.33 -22.59 -4.88
N LEU A 128 7.11 -22.65 -3.56
CA LEU A 128 7.73 -21.72 -2.61
C LEU A 128 9.26 -21.82 -2.65
N ALA A 129 9.79 -23.05 -2.66
CA ALA A 129 11.21 -23.32 -2.78
C ALA A 129 11.77 -22.86 -4.13
N GLY A 130 11.03 -23.00 -5.23
CA GLY A 130 11.44 -22.52 -6.54
C GLY A 130 11.57 -21.00 -6.62
N VAL A 131 10.64 -20.26 -6.00
CA VAL A 131 10.75 -18.79 -5.89
C VAL A 131 11.93 -18.42 -4.99
N GLN A 132 12.10 -19.06 -3.83
CA GLN A 132 13.27 -18.80 -2.95
C GLN A 132 14.60 -19.12 -3.64
N PHE A 133 14.67 -20.22 -4.40
CA PHE A 133 15.83 -20.61 -5.19
C PHE A 133 16.24 -19.50 -6.15
N PHE A 134 15.28 -18.88 -6.85
CA PHE A 134 15.57 -17.75 -7.73
C PHE A 134 16.22 -16.58 -6.97
N TYR A 135 15.71 -16.20 -5.79
CA TYR A 135 16.31 -15.13 -4.99
C TYR A 135 17.71 -15.48 -4.49
N PHE A 136 17.91 -16.70 -3.96
CA PHE A 136 19.24 -17.14 -3.55
C PHE A 136 20.21 -17.19 -4.75
N PHE A 137 19.74 -17.60 -5.92
CA PHE A 137 20.54 -17.61 -7.14
C PHE A 137 21.00 -16.21 -7.54
N VAL A 138 20.08 -15.24 -7.55
CA VAL A 138 20.42 -13.84 -7.83
C VAL A 138 21.41 -13.30 -6.79
N LEU A 139 21.16 -13.54 -5.50
CA LEU A 139 22.05 -13.09 -4.42
C LEU A 139 23.43 -13.76 -4.46
N SER A 140 23.54 -15.00 -4.91
CA SER A 140 24.83 -15.69 -4.99
C SER A 140 25.69 -15.24 -6.17
N PHE A 141 25.08 -14.85 -7.29
CA PHE A 141 25.82 -14.67 -8.56
C PHE A 141 25.72 -13.29 -9.21
N PHE A 142 24.69 -12.49 -8.89
CA PHE A 142 24.41 -11.23 -9.59
C PHE A 142 24.28 -10.03 -8.66
N ALA A 143 23.91 -10.26 -7.40
CA ALA A 143 23.67 -9.21 -6.42
C ALA A 143 24.15 -9.66 -5.03
N ASN A 144 25.44 -9.98 -4.92
CA ASN A 144 26.02 -10.51 -3.69
C ASN A 144 26.30 -9.38 -2.67
N PRO A 145 25.57 -9.32 -1.54
CA PRO A 145 25.78 -8.28 -0.54
C PRO A 145 27.12 -8.39 0.22
N PHE A 146 27.86 -9.49 0.02
CA PHE A 146 29.15 -9.76 0.66
C PHE A 146 30.33 -9.62 -0.29
N GLU A 147 30.12 -9.01 -1.47
CA GLU A 147 31.21 -8.67 -2.37
C GLU A 147 32.24 -7.77 -1.66
N LEU A 148 33.52 -8.11 -1.79
CA LEU A 148 34.62 -7.39 -1.16
C LEU A 148 35.26 -6.41 -2.14
N LEU A 149 35.65 -5.23 -1.64
CA LEU A 149 36.42 -4.26 -2.40
C LEU A 149 37.91 -4.65 -2.42
N GLU A 150 38.55 -4.48 -3.58
CA GLU A 150 40.02 -4.64 -3.70
C GLU A 150 40.76 -3.57 -2.90
N THR A 151 40.26 -2.33 -2.93
CA THR A 151 40.77 -1.21 -2.14
C THR A 151 39.74 -0.82 -1.09
N ILE A 152 40.08 -0.99 0.18
CA ILE A 152 39.18 -0.68 1.30
C ILE A 152 39.20 0.84 1.53
N PRO A 153 38.07 1.55 1.39
CA PRO A 153 38.03 2.97 1.67
C PRO A 153 38.11 3.23 3.17
N SER A 154 38.69 4.37 3.57
CA SER A 154 38.76 4.76 4.98
C SER A 154 37.41 5.21 5.55
N GLU A 155 36.47 5.57 4.68
CA GLU A 155 35.11 6.00 5.03
C GLU A 155 34.14 5.51 3.95
N GLY A 156 32.91 5.17 4.36
CA GLY A 156 31.85 4.81 3.43
C GLY A 156 31.12 6.03 2.87
N ARG A 157 30.37 5.83 1.79
CA ARG A 157 29.63 6.88 1.09
C ARG A 157 28.44 7.43 1.89
N GLY A 158 27.92 6.65 2.84
CA GLY A 158 26.68 6.95 3.55
C GLY A 158 25.44 6.38 2.85
N ILE A 159 24.28 6.58 3.46
CA ILE A 159 22.99 6.15 2.90
C ILE A 159 22.36 7.27 2.08
N ASN A 160 21.59 6.92 1.04
CA ASN A 160 20.82 7.89 0.27
C ASN A 160 20.01 8.81 1.22
N PRO A 161 20.18 10.15 1.13
CA PRO A 161 19.51 11.13 1.99
C PRO A 161 18.00 11.00 2.11
N LEU A 162 17.31 10.59 1.04
CA LEU A 162 15.85 10.39 1.06
C LEU A 162 15.43 9.24 1.98
N LEU A 163 16.36 8.34 2.29
CA LEU A 163 16.18 7.21 3.20
C LEU A 163 16.37 7.60 4.68
N THR A 164 16.81 8.84 4.97
CA THR A 164 17.07 9.33 6.34
C THR A 164 15.82 9.89 7.05
N HIS A 165 14.63 9.40 6.69
CA HIS A 165 13.35 9.82 7.26
C HIS A 165 12.72 8.69 8.10
N PRO A 166 12.03 8.98 9.22
CA PRO A 166 11.42 7.95 10.07
C PRO A 166 10.46 6.99 9.34
N GLY A 167 9.76 7.45 8.31
CA GLY A 167 8.92 6.60 7.46
C GLY A 167 9.67 5.43 6.82
N MET A 168 10.97 5.58 6.57
CA MET A 168 11.82 4.59 5.93
C MET A 168 12.05 3.34 6.78
N PHE A 169 11.87 3.43 8.10
CA PHE A 169 11.97 2.26 8.98
C PHE A 169 10.88 1.23 8.72
N SER A 170 9.74 1.65 8.19
CA SER A 170 8.55 0.80 8.09
C SER A 170 8.02 0.66 6.67
N HIS A 171 8.00 1.74 5.87
CA HIS A 171 7.32 1.68 4.58
C HIS A 171 8.00 0.71 3.58
N PRO A 172 9.34 0.70 3.35
CA PRO A 172 9.94 -0.24 2.40
C PRO A 172 9.81 -1.70 2.85
N PRO A 173 10.09 -2.05 4.13
CA PRO A 173 9.82 -3.40 4.66
C PRO A 173 8.39 -3.88 4.43
N LEU A 174 7.39 -3.03 4.71
CA LEU A 174 5.98 -3.41 4.50
C LEU A 174 5.62 -3.52 3.02
N LEU A 175 6.10 -2.64 2.15
CA LEU A 175 5.86 -2.74 0.71
C LEU A 175 6.46 -4.04 0.14
N MET A 176 7.74 -4.29 0.39
CA MET A 176 8.43 -5.50 -0.09
C MET A 176 7.83 -6.77 0.51
N GLY A 177 7.58 -6.76 1.83
CA GLY A 177 6.99 -7.89 2.55
C GLY A 177 5.56 -8.20 2.10
N GLY A 178 4.75 -7.18 1.84
CA GLY A 178 3.39 -7.33 1.33
C GLY A 178 3.36 -7.86 -0.10
N LEU A 179 4.24 -7.35 -0.96
CA LEU A 179 4.36 -7.78 -2.36
C LEU A 179 4.79 -9.25 -2.44
N ILE A 180 5.85 -9.64 -1.71
CA ILE A 180 6.33 -11.02 -1.74
C ILE A 180 5.35 -12.01 -1.09
N ALA A 181 4.53 -11.56 -0.14
CA ALA A 181 3.52 -12.38 0.53
C ALA A 181 2.41 -12.88 -0.42
N ILE A 182 2.19 -12.22 -1.57
CA ILE A 182 1.26 -12.68 -2.63
C ILE A 182 1.66 -14.06 -3.17
N THR A 183 2.94 -14.42 -3.07
CA THR A 183 3.46 -15.76 -3.42
C THR A 183 2.77 -16.87 -2.62
N ILE A 184 2.36 -16.61 -1.37
CA ILE A 184 1.74 -17.63 -0.51
C ILE A 184 0.39 -18.11 -1.04
N PRO A 185 -0.66 -17.26 -1.19
CA PRO A 185 -1.94 -17.73 -1.73
C PRO A 185 -1.80 -18.30 -3.15
N PHE A 186 -0.91 -17.74 -3.99
CA PHE A 186 -0.59 -18.31 -5.30
C PHE A 186 -0.04 -19.75 -5.18
N ALA A 187 0.95 -20.00 -4.33
CA ALA A 187 1.56 -21.32 -4.17
C ALA A 187 0.58 -22.36 -3.64
N PHE A 188 -0.31 -22.01 -2.71
CA PHE A 188 -1.35 -22.92 -2.22
C PHE A 188 -2.38 -23.26 -3.30
N SER A 189 -2.83 -22.27 -4.08
CA SER A 189 -3.75 -22.48 -5.21
C SER A 189 -3.11 -23.36 -6.28
N SER A 190 -1.93 -22.98 -6.77
CA SER A 190 -1.19 -23.71 -7.81
C SER A 190 -0.75 -25.10 -7.34
N GLY A 191 -0.36 -25.24 -6.07
CA GLY A 191 -0.03 -26.54 -5.47
C GLY A 191 -1.23 -27.49 -5.41
N ALA A 192 -2.42 -26.97 -5.11
CA ALA A 192 -3.66 -27.76 -5.17
C ALA A 192 -3.98 -28.22 -6.61
N LEU A 193 -3.85 -27.32 -7.59
CA LEU A 193 -4.04 -27.64 -9.02
C LEU A 193 -3.07 -28.72 -9.52
N LEU A 194 -1.80 -28.65 -9.13
CA LEU A 194 -0.80 -29.65 -9.49
C LEU A 194 -1.09 -31.01 -8.84
N ALA A 195 -1.58 -31.01 -7.61
CA ALA A 195 -1.99 -32.22 -6.89
C ALA A 195 -3.28 -32.86 -7.44
N GLY A 196 -4.02 -32.15 -8.28
CA GLY A 196 -5.36 -32.52 -8.75
C GLY A 196 -6.46 -32.32 -7.70
N ASP A 197 -6.23 -31.46 -6.70
CA ASP A 197 -7.24 -31.03 -5.73
C ASP A 197 -7.92 -29.74 -6.23
N TYR A 198 -9.08 -29.90 -6.88
CA TYR A 198 -9.89 -28.79 -7.40
C TYR A 198 -10.96 -28.30 -6.42
N GLY A 199 -10.95 -28.84 -5.19
CA GLY A 199 -11.92 -28.52 -4.16
C GLY A 199 -11.62 -27.20 -3.44
N ASP A 200 -12.37 -26.96 -2.37
CA ASP A 200 -12.27 -25.73 -1.57
C ASP A 200 -11.31 -25.87 -0.37
N ASN A 201 -10.48 -26.92 -0.34
CA ASN A 201 -9.61 -27.21 0.81
C ASN A 201 -8.59 -26.10 1.10
N TRP A 202 -8.05 -25.47 0.05
CA TRP A 202 -7.01 -24.44 0.12
C TRP A 202 -7.56 -23.04 0.39
N VAL A 203 -8.87 -22.84 0.22
CA VAL A 203 -9.56 -21.54 0.27
C VAL A 203 -9.32 -20.81 1.59
N ASP A 204 -9.34 -21.53 2.72
CA ASP A 204 -9.14 -20.93 4.04
C ASP A 204 -7.73 -20.36 4.19
N VAL A 205 -6.71 -21.12 3.78
CA VAL A 205 -5.31 -20.70 3.88
C VAL A 205 -5.05 -19.54 2.93
N ALA A 206 -5.48 -19.64 1.68
CA ALA A 206 -5.32 -18.57 0.71
C ALA A 206 -6.04 -17.29 1.11
N ARG A 207 -7.22 -17.38 1.74
CA ARG A 207 -7.91 -16.20 2.27
C ARG A 207 -7.10 -15.51 3.37
N ILE A 208 -6.60 -16.27 4.35
CA ILE A 208 -5.85 -15.71 5.48
C ILE A 208 -4.55 -15.07 4.98
N SER A 209 -3.78 -15.79 4.17
CA SER A 209 -2.52 -15.27 3.63
C SER A 209 -2.75 -14.08 2.68
N ALA A 210 -3.82 -14.09 1.89
CA ALA A 210 -4.20 -12.96 1.04
C ALA A 210 -4.51 -11.70 1.84
N ILE A 211 -5.29 -11.79 2.92
CA ILE A 211 -5.63 -10.62 3.75
C ILE A 211 -4.39 -10.11 4.50
N LEU A 212 -3.51 -11.00 4.96
CA LEU A 212 -2.23 -10.59 5.56
C LEU A 212 -1.35 -9.84 4.57
N GLY A 213 -1.11 -10.41 3.37
CA GLY A 213 -0.32 -9.76 2.33
C GLY A 213 -0.95 -8.44 1.85
N TRP A 214 -2.26 -8.42 1.63
CA TRP A 214 -3.02 -7.23 1.25
C TRP A 214 -2.98 -6.12 2.30
N GLY A 215 -3.08 -6.49 3.59
CA GLY A 215 -3.01 -5.55 4.71
C GLY A 215 -1.62 -4.95 4.86
N VAL A 216 -0.58 -5.78 4.81
CA VAL A 216 0.83 -5.35 4.88
C VAL A 216 1.18 -4.45 3.69
N LEU A 217 0.80 -4.83 2.47
CA LEU A 217 1.03 -4.04 1.26
C LEU A 217 0.28 -2.70 1.31
N GLY A 218 -0.99 -2.71 1.73
CA GLY A 218 -1.79 -1.50 1.88
C GLY A 218 -1.21 -0.53 2.92
N ALA A 219 -0.77 -1.05 4.07
CA ALA A 219 -0.09 -0.24 5.08
C ALA A 219 1.24 0.34 4.57
N GLY A 220 2.01 -0.45 3.81
CA GLY A 220 3.23 0.02 3.15
C GLY A 220 2.99 1.18 2.18
N MET A 221 1.94 1.10 1.36
CA MET A 221 1.57 2.19 0.44
C MET A 221 1.10 3.45 1.17
N LEU A 222 0.29 3.32 2.24
CA LEU A 222 -0.16 4.47 3.03
C LEU A 222 1.01 5.18 3.74
N LEU A 223 1.96 4.42 4.29
CA LEU A 223 3.17 5.00 4.87
C LEU A 223 4.10 5.61 3.81
N GLY A 224 4.14 5.02 2.61
CA GLY A 224 4.85 5.59 1.46
C GLY A 224 4.27 6.95 1.05
N ALA A 225 2.94 7.04 0.94
CA ALA A 225 2.24 8.30 0.65
C ALA A 225 2.50 9.38 1.72
N TRP A 226 2.51 8.98 3.00
CA TRP A 226 2.87 9.87 4.09
C TRP A 226 4.32 10.34 4.02
N TRP A 227 5.26 9.43 3.75
CA TRP A 227 6.67 9.77 3.56
C TRP A 227 6.86 10.74 2.37
N ALA A 228 6.23 10.47 1.23
CA ALA A 228 6.29 11.32 0.05
C ALA A 228 5.80 12.74 0.38
N TYR A 229 4.70 12.81 1.12
CA TYR A 229 4.12 14.05 1.61
C TYR A 229 5.03 14.81 2.57
N THR A 230 5.95 14.20 3.30
CA THR A 230 6.79 14.93 4.27
C THR A 230 8.18 15.29 3.76
N ILE A 231 8.72 14.58 2.76
CA ILE A 231 10.13 14.75 2.33
C ILE A 231 10.34 15.19 0.88
N LEU A 232 9.41 14.93 -0.05
CA LEU A 232 9.68 15.14 -1.49
C LEU A 232 9.55 16.60 -1.94
N GLY A 233 9.17 17.52 -1.05
CA GLY A 233 9.25 18.97 -1.31
C GLY A 233 8.31 19.51 -2.39
N TRP A 234 7.31 18.74 -2.84
CA TRP A 234 6.32 19.20 -3.83
C TRP A 234 4.90 19.39 -3.27
N GLY A 235 4.66 18.99 -2.01
CA GLY A 235 3.42 19.29 -1.28
C GLY A 235 2.25 18.35 -1.54
N GLY A 236 2.46 17.18 -2.15
CA GLY A 236 1.43 16.16 -2.32
C GLY A 236 1.88 14.76 -1.89
N TYR A 237 0.95 13.82 -1.93
CA TYR A 237 1.06 12.50 -1.29
C TYR A 237 1.12 11.32 -2.27
N TRP A 238 0.79 11.54 -3.54
CA TRP A 238 0.75 10.50 -4.56
C TRP A 238 0.97 11.12 -5.94
N ALA A 239 1.98 10.65 -6.67
CA ALA A 239 2.33 11.21 -7.98
C ALA A 239 2.04 10.26 -9.14
N TRP A 240 1.45 9.09 -8.85
CA TRP A 240 1.33 7.98 -9.80
C TRP A 240 2.71 7.53 -10.33
N ASP A 241 3.72 7.53 -9.45
CA ASP A 241 5.06 7.07 -9.80
C ASP A 241 5.01 5.58 -10.23
N PRO A 242 5.79 5.14 -11.22
CA PRO A 242 5.75 3.76 -11.70
C PRO A 242 5.94 2.70 -10.61
N ILE A 243 6.77 2.94 -9.59
CA ILE A 243 7.01 2.00 -8.50
C ILE A 243 5.84 1.96 -7.52
N GLU A 244 5.20 3.11 -7.28
CA GLU A 244 3.94 3.18 -6.53
C GLU A 244 2.82 2.41 -7.27
N ASN A 245 2.74 2.56 -8.59
CA ASN A 245 1.73 1.92 -9.43
C ASN A 245 1.87 0.39 -9.47
N VAL A 246 3.09 -0.14 -9.55
CA VAL A 246 3.33 -1.59 -9.53
C VAL A 246 3.06 -2.23 -8.17
N ALA A 247 3.04 -1.45 -7.08
CA ALA A 247 2.52 -1.91 -5.79
C ALA A 247 0.97 -1.84 -5.75
N LEU A 248 0.37 -0.79 -6.32
CA LEU A 248 -1.07 -0.60 -6.36
C LEU A 248 -1.80 -1.69 -7.18
N MET A 249 -1.28 -2.03 -8.36
CA MET A 249 -1.91 -3.00 -9.27
C MET A 249 -2.19 -4.37 -8.64
N PRO A 250 -1.21 -5.09 -8.06
CA PRO A 250 -1.49 -6.35 -7.39
C PRO A 250 -2.38 -6.16 -6.14
N TRP A 251 -2.30 -5.01 -5.44
CA TRP A 251 -3.20 -4.72 -4.32
C TRP A 251 -4.67 -4.61 -4.75
N LEU A 252 -4.96 -4.00 -5.90
CA LEU A 252 -6.32 -3.94 -6.48
C LEU A 252 -6.84 -5.34 -6.83
N VAL A 253 -6.00 -6.17 -7.45
CA VAL A 253 -6.37 -7.57 -7.81
C VAL A 253 -6.56 -8.42 -6.55
N MET A 254 -5.72 -8.24 -5.53
CA MET A 254 -5.88 -8.89 -4.23
C MET A 254 -7.13 -8.41 -3.51
N THR A 255 -7.52 -7.15 -3.65
CA THR A 255 -8.80 -6.64 -3.12
C THR A 255 -9.97 -7.34 -3.78
N ALA A 256 -9.96 -7.47 -5.12
CA ALA A 256 -10.96 -8.27 -5.84
C ALA A 256 -10.99 -9.74 -5.37
N PHE A 257 -9.82 -10.34 -5.14
CA PHE A 257 -9.71 -11.72 -4.63
C PHE A 257 -10.30 -11.87 -3.23
N VAL A 258 -9.98 -10.99 -2.28
CA VAL A 258 -10.48 -11.04 -0.89
C VAL A 258 -12.01 -10.96 -0.84
N HIS A 259 -12.62 -10.22 -1.77
CA HIS A 259 -14.08 -10.17 -1.91
C HIS A 259 -14.64 -11.44 -2.57
N SER A 260 -14.02 -11.87 -3.67
CA SER A 260 -14.46 -13.02 -4.46
C SER A 260 -14.32 -14.37 -3.74
N ILE A 261 -13.26 -14.56 -2.94
CA ILE A 261 -13.00 -15.78 -2.17
C ILE A 261 -14.06 -16.01 -1.09
N MET A 262 -14.72 -14.95 -0.61
CA MET A 262 -15.86 -15.05 0.30
C MET A 262 -17.07 -15.68 -0.38
N VAL A 263 -17.30 -15.37 -1.66
CA VAL A 263 -18.40 -15.96 -2.45
C VAL A 263 -18.12 -17.44 -2.71
N GLN A 264 -16.88 -17.81 -3.03
CA GLN A 264 -16.49 -19.22 -3.13
C GLN A 264 -16.75 -19.98 -1.84
N LYS A 265 -16.27 -19.44 -0.70
CA LYS A 265 -16.45 -20.09 0.61
C LYS A 265 -17.93 -20.25 1.02
N ARG A 266 -18.78 -19.25 0.72
CA ARG A 266 -20.20 -19.27 1.15
C ARG A 266 -21.14 -19.95 0.15
N ARG A 267 -20.82 -19.96 -1.14
CA ARG A 267 -21.75 -20.35 -2.22
C ARG A 267 -21.18 -21.40 -3.17
N GLY A 268 -19.89 -21.72 -3.08
CA GLY A 268 -19.23 -22.66 -3.99
C GLY A 268 -19.07 -22.13 -5.42
N MET A 269 -19.04 -20.80 -5.58
CA MET A 269 -18.96 -20.12 -6.88
C MET A 269 -17.57 -19.51 -7.13
N PHE A 270 -17.29 -19.04 -8.34
CA PHE A 270 -16.08 -18.27 -8.69
C PHE A 270 -14.74 -19.01 -8.51
N ARG A 271 -14.73 -20.34 -8.50
CA ARG A 271 -13.48 -21.13 -8.37
C ARG A 271 -12.43 -20.75 -9.42
N MET A 272 -12.81 -20.83 -10.69
CA MET A 272 -11.95 -20.45 -11.82
C MET A 272 -11.47 -18.99 -11.72
N TRP A 273 -12.38 -18.09 -11.36
CA TRP A 273 -12.10 -16.66 -11.25
C TRP A 273 -11.08 -16.36 -10.15
N ASN A 274 -11.20 -17.00 -9.00
CA ASN A 274 -10.25 -16.82 -7.89
C ASN A 274 -8.84 -17.32 -8.22
N VAL A 275 -8.72 -18.42 -8.97
CA VAL A 275 -7.41 -18.86 -9.48
C VAL A 275 -6.83 -17.84 -10.46
N ALA A 276 -7.65 -17.32 -11.39
CA ALA A 276 -7.19 -16.30 -12.34
C ALA A 276 -6.71 -15.02 -11.62
N LEU A 277 -7.45 -14.54 -10.62
CA LEU A 277 -7.04 -13.37 -9.83
C LEU A 277 -5.71 -13.59 -9.11
N LEU A 278 -5.47 -14.76 -8.51
CA LEU A 278 -4.19 -15.05 -7.87
C LEU A 278 -3.03 -15.12 -8.85
N ASN A 279 -3.25 -15.67 -10.05
CA ASN A 279 -2.24 -15.71 -11.10
C ASN A 279 -1.89 -14.28 -11.57
N ILE A 280 -2.91 -13.44 -11.82
CA ILE A 280 -2.72 -12.05 -12.22
C ILE A 280 -1.97 -11.28 -11.12
N ALA A 281 -2.40 -11.41 -9.86
CA ALA A 281 -1.74 -10.72 -8.73
C ALA A 281 -0.27 -11.15 -8.56
N PHE A 282 0.02 -12.45 -8.70
CA PHE A 282 1.38 -12.98 -8.61
C PHE A 282 2.27 -12.45 -9.75
N VAL A 283 1.78 -12.45 -10.99
CA VAL A 283 2.54 -11.91 -12.13
C VAL A 283 2.77 -10.41 -11.99
N LEU A 284 1.76 -9.64 -11.55
CA LEU A 284 1.91 -8.20 -11.29
C LEU A 284 2.90 -7.92 -10.16
N ALA A 285 2.98 -8.78 -9.14
CA ALA A 285 4.00 -8.68 -8.11
C ALA A 285 5.42 -8.87 -8.69
N GLN A 286 5.59 -9.81 -9.63
CA GLN A 286 6.87 -9.97 -10.36
C GLN A 286 7.15 -8.79 -11.30
N LEU A 287 6.13 -8.20 -11.93
CA LEU A 287 6.27 -6.98 -12.72
C LEU A 287 6.84 -5.83 -11.86
N GLY A 288 6.36 -5.68 -10.62
CA GLY A 288 6.93 -4.71 -9.70
C GLY A 288 8.39 -4.97 -9.36
N MET A 289 8.77 -6.24 -9.18
CA MET A 289 10.16 -6.62 -8.99
C MET A 289 11.03 -6.32 -10.22
N PHE A 290 10.52 -6.55 -11.44
CA PHE A 290 11.22 -6.19 -12.67
C PHE A 290 11.45 -4.67 -12.77
N ILE A 291 10.39 -3.87 -12.62
CA ILE A 291 10.47 -2.42 -12.79
C ILE A 291 11.41 -1.80 -11.75
N ASN A 292 11.38 -2.28 -10.50
CA ASN A 292 12.24 -1.75 -9.43
C ASN A 292 13.74 -2.08 -9.58
N ARG A 293 14.11 -3.02 -10.46
CA ARG A 293 15.50 -3.54 -10.56
C ARG A 293 16.20 -3.13 -11.86
N GLY A 294 15.84 -1.99 -12.43
CA GLY A 294 16.38 -1.52 -13.70
C GLY A 294 15.48 -1.83 -14.89
N GLY A 295 14.15 -1.85 -14.68
CA GLY A 295 13.21 -1.75 -15.79
C GLY A 295 13.35 -0.40 -16.51
N PRO A 296 12.86 -0.28 -17.74
CA PRO A 296 13.08 0.88 -18.61
C PRO A 296 12.30 2.15 -18.19
N VAL A 297 11.59 2.11 -17.05
CA VAL A 297 10.71 3.19 -16.61
C VAL A 297 11.37 3.96 -15.48
N VAL A 298 11.57 5.27 -15.69
CA VAL A 298 12.18 6.17 -14.70
C VAL A 298 11.28 6.32 -13.48
N SER A 299 11.85 6.20 -12.28
CA SER A 299 11.15 6.39 -11.02
C SER A 299 12.07 6.99 -9.95
N VAL A 300 11.49 7.76 -9.03
CA VAL A 300 12.21 8.26 -7.84
C VAL A 300 12.47 7.17 -6.79
N HIS A 301 11.72 6.07 -6.87
CA HIS A 301 11.84 4.93 -5.96
C HIS A 301 12.67 3.78 -6.53
N SER A 302 13.00 3.80 -7.83
CA SER A 302 13.78 2.73 -8.44
C SER A 302 15.22 2.77 -7.95
N PHE A 303 15.78 1.59 -7.69
CA PHE A 303 17.22 1.46 -7.56
C PHE A 303 17.89 1.78 -8.91
N ALA A 304 19.14 2.25 -8.88
CA ALA A 304 19.88 2.63 -10.08
C ALA A 304 19.81 1.56 -11.19
N ALA A 305 19.85 2.02 -12.45
CA ALA A 305 19.79 1.13 -13.62
C ALA A 305 20.81 0.00 -13.48
N SER A 306 20.34 -1.25 -13.58
CA SER A 306 21.15 -2.44 -13.33
C SER A 306 20.80 -3.56 -14.31
N SER A 307 21.74 -4.48 -14.52
CA SER A 307 21.52 -5.69 -15.32
C SER A 307 20.50 -6.66 -14.70
N LEU A 308 20.12 -6.47 -13.43
CA LEU A 308 19.13 -7.32 -12.76
C LEU A 308 17.76 -7.26 -13.44
N GLY A 309 17.38 -6.12 -14.04
CA GLY A 309 16.08 -5.94 -14.68
C GLY A 309 15.77 -7.07 -15.67
N MET A 310 16.72 -7.44 -16.52
CA MET A 310 16.54 -8.51 -17.51
C MET A 310 16.38 -9.89 -16.86
N ILE A 311 17.06 -10.15 -15.75
CA ILE A 311 16.96 -11.40 -14.99
C ILE A 311 15.55 -11.53 -14.38
N PHE A 312 15.05 -10.45 -13.77
CA PHE A 312 13.70 -10.40 -13.21
C PHE A 312 12.61 -10.43 -14.28
N LEU A 313 12.83 -9.82 -15.44
CA LEU A 313 11.95 -9.96 -16.61
C LEU A 313 11.85 -11.42 -17.06
N GLY A 314 13.00 -12.10 -17.18
CA GLY A 314 13.03 -13.53 -17.54
C GLY A 314 12.27 -14.40 -16.54
N PHE A 315 12.47 -14.17 -15.24
CA PHE A 315 11.73 -14.85 -14.18
C PHE A 315 10.23 -14.54 -14.23
N MET A 316 9.84 -13.28 -14.45
CA MET A 316 8.45 -12.89 -14.60
C MET A 316 7.79 -13.58 -15.80
N LEU A 317 8.45 -13.61 -16.97
CA LEU A 317 7.92 -14.28 -18.17
C LEU A 317 7.77 -15.80 -17.95
N PHE A 318 8.75 -16.43 -17.29
CA PHE A 318 8.65 -17.82 -16.88
C PHE A 318 7.47 -18.06 -15.94
N ALA A 319 7.32 -17.23 -14.89
CA ALA A 319 6.24 -17.29 -13.94
C ALA A 319 4.86 -17.09 -14.60
N LEU A 320 4.76 -16.15 -15.55
CA LEU A 320 3.58 -15.91 -16.37
C LEU A 320 3.22 -17.17 -17.17
N VAL A 321 4.15 -17.70 -17.96
CA VAL A 321 3.92 -18.91 -18.77
C VAL A 321 3.53 -20.09 -17.88
N PHE A 322 4.21 -20.30 -16.76
CA PHE A 322 3.89 -21.36 -15.80
C PHE A 322 2.46 -21.22 -15.24
N ALA A 323 2.11 -20.05 -14.72
CA ALA A 323 0.82 -19.80 -14.09
C ALA A 323 -0.34 -19.92 -15.11
N PHE A 324 -0.18 -19.37 -16.30
CA PHE A 324 -1.18 -19.46 -17.37
C PHE A 324 -1.31 -20.87 -17.93
N THR A 325 -0.20 -21.58 -18.16
CA THR A 325 -0.25 -22.96 -18.65
C THR A 325 -0.94 -23.87 -17.64
N LEU A 326 -0.58 -23.77 -16.35
CA LEU A 326 -1.24 -24.54 -15.29
C LEU A 326 -2.73 -24.22 -15.20
N PHE A 327 -3.09 -22.95 -15.29
CA PHE A 327 -4.49 -22.51 -15.29
C PHE A 327 -5.26 -23.10 -16.46
N LEU A 328 -4.80 -22.92 -17.71
CA LEU A 328 -5.48 -23.42 -18.90
C LEU A 328 -5.58 -24.96 -18.90
N TRP A 329 -4.51 -25.65 -18.47
CA TRP A 329 -4.50 -27.11 -18.37
C TRP A 329 -5.55 -27.63 -17.37
N ARG A 330 -5.76 -26.94 -16.24
CA ARG A 330 -6.67 -27.38 -15.18
C ARG A 330 -8.05 -26.74 -15.25
N MET A 331 -8.24 -25.69 -16.05
CA MET A 331 -9.49 -24.94 -16.19
C MET A 331 -10.74 -25.80 -16.36
N PRO A 332 -10.76 -26.90 -17.17
CA PRO A 332 -11.97 -27.73 -17.34
C PRO A 332 -12.49 -28.37 -16.05
N HIS A 333 -11.62 -28.52 -15.04
CA HIS A 333 -11.95 -29.12 -13.74
C HIS A 333 -12.41 -28.09 -12.70
N LEU A 334 -12.20 -26.79 -12.95
CA LEU A 334 -12.54 -25.70 -12.03
C LEU A 334 -14.01 -25.25 -12.12
N LYS A 335 -14.91 -26.23 -12.15
CA LYS A 335 -16.35 -25.97 -12.22
C LYS A 335 -16.87 -25.48 -10.86
N SER A 336 -17.63 -24.39 -10.90
CA SER A 336 -18.36 -23.88 -9.73
C SER A 336 -19.51 -24.83 -9.40
N ALA A 337 -19.79 -25.02 -8.11
CA ALA A 337 -20.88 -25.88 -7.65
C ALA A 337 -22.26 -25.29 -7.96
N ARG A 338 -22.35 -23.97 -8.18
CA ARG A 338 -23.59 -23.23 -8.46
C ARG A 338 -23.34 -22.14 -9.51
N ALA A 339 -24.38 -21.81 -10.28
CA ALA A 339 -24.41 -20.69 -11.21
C ALA A 339 -25.04 -19.44 -10.56
N MET A 340 -24.83 -18.26 -11.14
CA MET A 340 -25.51 -17.03 -10.70
C MET A 340 -26.99 -17.10 -11.07
N GLU A 341 -27.85 -16.87 -10.09
CA GLU A 341 -29.32 -16.91 -10.25
C GLU A 341 -29.90 -15.56 -10.72
N SER A 342 -29.21 -14.43 -10.45
CA SER A 342 -29.71 -13.07 -10.73
C SER A 342 -28.57 -12.06 -10.90
N PHE A 343 -28.75 -11.11 -11.82
CA PHE A 343 -27.85 -9.97 -12.02
C PHE A 343 -28.05 -8.84 -10.98
N ILE A 344 -29.19 -8.83 -10.26
CA ILE A 344 -29.43 -7.92 -9.13
C ILE A 344 -29.34 -8.76 -7.85
N SER A 345 -28.11 -8.99 -7.42
CA SER A 345 -27.77 -9.83 -6.28
C SER A 345 -26.45 -9.40 -5.65
N ARG A 346 -26.22 -9.79 -4.40
CA ARG A 346 -24.92 -9.59 -3.76
C ARG A 346 -23.80 -10.31 -4.53
N GLU A 347 -24.05 -11.51 -5.05
CA GLU A 347 -23.10 -12.24 -5.90
C GLU A 347 -22.68 -11.44 -7.14
N ALA A 348 -23.65 -10.88 -7.87
CA ALA A 348 -23.37 -10.08 -9.05
C ALA A 348 -22.64 -8.77 -8.68
N SER A 349 -22.98 -8.15 -7.56
CA SER A 349 -22.29 -6.94 -7.09
C SER A 349 -20.81 -7.16 -6.79
N PHE A 350 -20.44 -8.33 -6.24
CA PHE A 350 -19.03 -8.70 -6.06
C PHE A 350 -18.31 -8.85 -7.39
N LEU A 351 -18.96 -9.44 -8.40
CA LEU A 351 -18.38 -9.62 -9.72
C LEU A 351 -18.17 -8.27 -10.43
N VAL A 352 -19.17 -7.38 -10.40
CA VAL A 352 -19.04 -6.00 -10.95
C VAL A 352 -17.91 -5.26 -10.26
N ASN A 353 -17.84 -5.32 -8.93
CA ASN A 353 -16.77 -4.70 -8.16
C ASN A 353 -15.37 -5.24 -8.56
N ASN A 354 -15.25 -6.54 -8.79
CA ASN A 354 -14.00 -7.14 -9.27
C ASN A 354 -13.61 -6.61 -10.66
N PHE A 355 -14.56 -6.48 -11.58
CA PHE A 355 -14.30 -5.90 -12.90
C PHE A 355 -13.85 -4.45 -12.81
N LEU A 356 -14.43 -3.65 -11.91
CA LEU A 356 -13.97 -2.26 -11.69
C LEU A 356 -12.54 -2.22 -11.14
N PHE A 357 -12.18 -3.08 -10.19
CA PHE A 357 -10.80 -3.19 -9.72
C PHE A 357 -9.83 -3.60 -10.84
N LEU A 358 -10.21 -4.57 -11.67
CA LEU A 358 -9.41 -4.98 -12.83
C LEU A 358 -9.33 -3.88 -13.89
N ALA A 359 -10.35 -3.03 -14.04
CA ALA A 359 -10.33 -1.89 -14.95
C ALA A 359 -9.33 -0.83 -14.47
N VAL A 360 -9.34 -0.45 -13.19
CA VAL A 360 -8.33 0.46 -12.62
C VAL A 360 -6.93 -0.12 -12.77
N MET A 361 -6.76 -1.42 -12.49
CA MET A 361 -5.49 -2.12 -12.71
C MET A 361 -5.07 -2.05 -14.18
N GLY A 362 -5.96 -2.32 -15.14
CA GLY A 362 -5.66 -2.31 -16.56
C GLY A 362 -5.29 -0.94 -17.11
N ILE A 363 -6.02 0.11 -16.71
CA ILE A 363 -5.69 1.52 -17.02
C ILE A 363 -4.32 1.87 -16.47
N THR A 364 -4.05 1.48 -15.22
CA THR A 364 -2.77 1.77 -14.57
C THR A 364 -1.61 1.03 -15.23
N LEU A 365 -1.81 -0.26 -15.56
CA LEU A 365 -0.84 -1.08 -16.28
C LEU A 365 -0.52 -0.47 -17.64
N TRP A 366 -1.54 -0.01 -18.36
CA TRP A 366 -1.34 0.67 -19.64
C TRP A 366 -0.53 1.95 -19.44
N GLY A 367 -0.88 2.81 -18.48
CA GLY A 367 -0.13 4.03 -18.20
C GLY A 367 1.35 3.78 -17.86
N VAL A 368 1.64 2.72 -17.10
CA VAL A 368 3.02 2.34 -16.72
C VAL A 368 3.81 1.75 -17.89
N LEU A 369 3.19 0.94 -18.74
CA LEU A 369 3.88 0.28 -19.87
C LEU A 369 3.89 1.12 -21.15
N PHE A 370 3.03 2.13 -21.27
CA PHE A 370 2.94 2.97 -22.47
C PHE A 370 4.28 3.63 -22.87
N PRO A 371 5.10 4.17 -21.95
CA PRO A 371 6.42 4.71 -22.30
C PRO A 371 7.29 3.68 -23.02
N LEU A 372 7.29 2.41 -22.58
CA LEU A 372 8.05 1.32 -23.19
C LEU A 372 7.56 1.01 -24.61
N PHE A 373 6.24 0.98 -24.84
CA PHE A 373 5.70 0.76 -26.18
C PHE A 373 5.97 1.93 -27.12
N SER A 374 5.91 3.17 -26.62
CA SER A 374 6.20 4.36 -27.41
C SER A 374 7.66 4.41 -27.85
N ASP A 375 8.57 4.06 -26.94
CA ASP A 375 10.00 3.96 -27.21
C ASP A 375 10.27 2.90 -28.28
N LEU A 376 9.77 1.67 -28.11
CA LEU A 376 9.94 0.58 -29.10
C LEU A 376 9.34 0.86 -30.47
N ALA A 377 8.24 1.62 -30.54
CA ALA A 377 7.50 1.85 -31.78
C ALA A 377 7.94 3.11 -32.54
N ARG A 378 8.51 4.10 -31.84
CA ARG A 378 8.78 5.44 -32.40
C ARG A 378 10.11 6.05 -31.98
N ASP A 379 10.94 5.35 -31.20
CA ASP A 379 12.17 5.89 -30.57
C ASP A 379 11.92 7.19 -29.78
N VAL A 380 10.71 7.31 -29.20
CA VAL A 380 10.34 8.45 -28.35
C VAL A 380 9.66 7.94 -27.09
N SER A 381 10.29 8.17 -25.95
CA SER A 381 9.70 7.91 -24.64
C SER A 381 8.70 9.00 -24.26
N VAL A 382 7.43 8.63 -24.11
CA VAL A 382 6.36 9.52 -23.63
C VAL A 382 6.17 9.27 -22.15
N SER A 383 6.33 10.31 -21.32
CA SER A 383 6.00 10.23 -19.90
C SER A 383 4.50 10.35 -19.66
N VAL A 384 3.94 9.45 -18.84
CA VAL A 384 2.54 9.46 -18.42
C VAL A 384 2.48 9.94 -16.97
N SER A 385 1.84 11.08 -16.74
CA SER A 385 1.77 11.74 -15.42
C SER A 385 0.35 11.71 -14.82
N ALA A 386 0.23 12.19 -13.58
CA ALA A 386 -1.02 12.20 -12.79
C ALA A 386 -2.30 12.59 -13.57
N PRO A 387 -2.31 13.61 -14.45
CA PRO A 387 -3.53 13.99 -15.19
C PRO A 387 -4.16 12.86 -16.02
N TYR A 388 -3.36 11.94 -16.55
CA TYR A 388 -3.89 10.77 -17.26
C TYR A 388 -4.62 9.84 -16.29
N PHE A 389 -3.95 9.47 -15.20
CA PHE A 389 -4.48 8.52 -14.23
C PHE A 389 -5.69 9.10 -13.49
N ASP A 390 -5.66 10.37 -13.08
CA ASP A 390 -6.79 10.99 -12.39
C ASP A 390 -8.03 11.04 -13.28
N ARG A 391 -7.86 11.38 -14.57
CA ARG A 391 -8.97 11.42 -15.53
C ARG A 391 -9.52 10.03 -15.86
N ALA A 392 -8.64 9.04 -16.02
CA ALA A 392 -9.03 7.69 -16.42
C ALA A 392 -9.52 6.82 -15.24
N ASN A 393 -8.78 6.81 -14.13
CA ASN A 393 -9.11 6.03 -12.94
C ASN A 393 -10.16 6.71 -12.05
N GLY A 394 -10.20 8.04 -11.99
CA GLY A 394 -11.10 8.77 -11.08
C GLY A 394 -12.57 8.34 -11.15
N PRO A 395 -13.21 8.28 -12.35
CA PRO A 395 -14.60 7.82 -12.48
C PRO A 395 -14.80 6.37 -12.06
N VAL A 396 -13.83 5.49 -12.36
CA VAL A 396 -13.91 4.05 -12.03
C VAL A 396 -13.75 3.84 -10.52
N LEU A 397 -12.82 4.55 -9.89
CA LEU A 397 -12.63 4.56 -8.43
C LEU A 397 -13.89 5.05 -7.70
N LEU A 398 -14.52 6.13 -8.20
CA LEU A 398 -15.80 6.58 -7.65
C LEU A 398 -16.90 5.52 -7.79
N GLY A 399 -16.94 4.82 -8.94
CA GLY A 399 -17.82 3.66 -9.14
C GLY A 399 -17.60 2.54 -8.12
N ILE A 400 -16.34 2.25 -7.77
CA ILE A 400 -15.99 1.28 -6.71
C ILE A 400 -16.54 1.74 -5.36
N VAL A 401 -16.39 3.02 -5.01
CA VAL A 401 -16.94 3.57 -3.75
C VAL A 401 -18.46 3.47 -3.72
N VAL A 402 -19.16 3.76 -4.83
CA VAL A 402 -20.62 3.54 -4.92
C VAL A 402 -20.97 2.07 -4.67
N MET A 403 -20.26 1.13 -5.32
CA MET A 403 -20.48 -0.30 -5.14
C MET A 403 -20.21 -0.78 -3.70
N MET A 404 -19.33 -0.09 -2.98
CA MET A 404 -19.04 -0.35 -1.57
C MET A 404 -20.26 -0.09 -0.65
N GLY A 405 -21.14 0.84 -1.02
CA GLY A 405 -22.42 1.06 -0.33
C GLY A 405 -23.54 0.17 -0.87
N VAL A 406 -23.64 0.00 -2.20
CA VAL A 406 -24.70 -0.79 -2.84
C VAL A 406 -24.59 -2.28 -2.52
N GLY A 407 -23.41 -2.88 -2.71
CA GLY A 407 -23.20 -4.33 -2.62
C GLY A 407 -23.61 -4.92 -1.27
N PRO A 408 -23.18 -4.36 -0.12
CA PRO A 408 -23.56 -4.87 1.19
C PRO A 408 -25.05 -4.78 1.52
N LEU A 409 -25.79 -3.83 0.93
CA LEU A 409 -27.24 -3.67 1.12
C LEU A 409 -28.04 -4.68 0.27
N LEU A 410 -27.49 -5.15 -0.86
CA LEU A 410 -28.16 -6.15 -1.69
C LEU A 410 -28.23 -7.51 -0.95
N PRO A 411 -29.35 -8.25 -1.03
CA PRO A 411 -29.45 -9.58 -0.46
C PRO A 411 -28.75 -10.62 -1.36
N TRP A 412 -28.46 -11.79 -0.79
CA TRP A 412 -28.01 -12.95 -1.58
C TRP A 412 -29.15 -13.47 -2.47
N ARG A 413 -28.83 -13.98 -3.66
CA ARG A 413 -29.79 -14.44 -4.69
C ARG A 413 -30.63 -13.36 -5.35
N LYS A 414 -31.74 -12.92 -4.75
CA LYS A 414 -32.69 -11.99 -5.41
C LYS A 414 -33.15 -10.89 -4.46
N ALA A 415 -33.07 -9.66 -4.94
CA ALA A 415 -33.63 -8.50 -4.26
C ALA A 415 -35.13 -8.34 -4.57
N SER A 416 -35.94 -8.03 -3.55
CA SER A 416 -37.32 -7.57 -3.73
C SER A 416 -37.34 -6.04 -3.81
N SER A 417 -38.26 -5.47 -4.59
CA SER A 417 -38.40 -4.00 -4.74
C SER A 417 -38.76 -3.31 -3.43
N ARG A 418 -39.54 -3.98 -2.55
CA ARG A 418 -39.92 -3.47 -1.22
C ARG A 418 -38.71 -3.39 -0.27
N SER A 419 -37.89 -4.43 -0.22
CA SER A 419 -36.68 -4.46 0.61
C SER A 419 -35.62 -3.46 0.14
N LEU A 420 -35.46 -3.30 -1.17
CA LEU A 420 -34.54 -2.30 -1.73
C LEU A 420 -34.93 -0.88 -1.31
N LYS A 421 -36.20 -0.50 -1.41
CA LYS A 421 -36.66 0.83 -0.97
C LYS A 421 -36.36 1.05 0.52
N GLN A 422 -36.64 0.06 1.37
CA GLN A 422 -36.43 0.20 2.81
C GLN A 422 -34.97 0.42 3.20
N TRP A 423 -34.01 -0.19 2.49
CA TRP A 423 -32.59 -0.13 2.85
C TRP A 423 -31.82 1.01 2.18
N PHE A 424 -32.29 1.51 1.03
CA PHE A 424 -31.59 2.57 0.30
C PHE A 424 -32.13 3.98 0.61
N ILE A 425 -33.36 4.11 1.10
CA ILE A 425 -34.00 5.43 1.23
C ILE A 425 -33.22 6.39 2.12
N TRP A 426 -32.76 5.94 3.29
CA TRP A 426 -32.02 6.79 4.23
C TRP A 426 -30.62 7.11 3.73
N PRO A 427 -29.79 6.13 3.30
CA PRO A 427 -28.50 6.42 2.69
C PRO A 427 -28.59 7.41 1.53
N THR A 428 -29.56 7.21 0.62
CA THR A 428 -29.76 8.10 -0.53
C THR A 428 -30.23 9.48 -0.10
N ALA A 429 -31.16 9.59 0.85
CA ALA A 429 -31.62 10.87 1.37
C ALA A 429 -30.49 11.68 2.00
N VAL A 430 -29.61 11.05 2.78
CA VAL A 430 -28.44 11.72 3.38
C VAL A 430 -27.42 12.11 2.33
N GLY A 431 -27.14 11.24 1.34
CA GLY A 431 -26.26 11.61 0.22
C GLY A 431 -26.76 12.82 -0.56
N ILE A 432 -28.07 12.88 -0.84
CA ILE A 432 -28.71 14.04 -1.50
C ILE A 432 -28.66 15.27 -0.58
N LEU A 433 -28.96 15.12 0.71
CA LEU A 433 -28.91 16.22 1.68
C LEU A 433 -27.50 16.82 1.76
N THR A 434 -26.46 15.99 1.80
CA THR A 434 -25.06 16.45 1.76
C THR A 434 -24.79 17.26 0.50
N ILE A 435 -25.24 16.80 -0.67
CA ILE A 435 -25.10 17.54 -1.93
C ILE A 435 -25.81 18.91 -1.85
N LEU A 436 -27.06 18.94 -1.38
CA LEU A 436 -27.85 20.16 -1.26
C LEU A 436 -27.24 21.16 -0.28
N VAL A 437 -26.74 20.68 0.86
CA VAL A 437 -26.05 21.52 1.87
C VAL A 437 -24.77 22.11 1.28
N LEU A 438 -23.94 21.31 0.60
CA LEU A 438 -22.70 21.81 -0.01
C LEU A 438 -22.97 22.84 -1.11
N LEU A 439 -24.01 22.64 -1.92
CA LEU A 439 -24.46 23.63 -2.90
C LEU A 439 -24.94 24.93 -2.21
N GLY A 440 -25.70 24.81 -1.11
CA GLY A 440 -26.14 25.95 -0.31
C GLY A 440 -25.00 26.72 0.38
N LEU A 441 -23.90 26.04 0.70
CA LEU A 441 -22.67 26.66 1.22
C LEU A 441 -21.78 27.29 0.13
N GLY A 442 -22.21 27.27 -1.14
CA GLY A 442 -21.49 27.91 -2.24
C GLY A 442 -20.33 27.08 -2.82
N VAL A 443 -20.25 25.78 -2.50
CA VAL A 443 -19.25 24.89 -3.10
C VAL A 443 -19.56 24.72 -4.59
N ASN A 444 -18.56 24.87 -5.46
CA ASN A 444 -18.76 25.03 -6.91
C ASN A 444 -18.06 23.96 -7.78
N ARG A 445 -17.66 22.81 -7.21
CA ARG A 445 -17.00 21.71 -7.92
C ARG A 445 -17.93 20.49 -8.01
N PRO A 446 -18.66 20.26 -9.13
CA PRO A 446 -19.70 19.24 -9.22
C PRO A 446 -19.23 17.83 -8.88
N VAL A 447 -18.07 17.43 -9.39
CA VAL A 447 -17.49 16.09 -9.14
C VAL A 447 -17.16 15.90 -7.66
N ALA A 448 -16.60 16.92 -6.99
CA ALA A 448 -16.28 16.85 -5.57
C ALA A 448 -17.55 16.77 -4.72
N ILE A 449 -18.56 17.60 -5.01
CA ILE A 449 -19.86 17.62 -4.30
C ILE A 449 -20.55 16.25 -4.42
N PHE A 450 -20.61 15.70 -5.63
CA PHE A 450 -21.17 14.38 -5.85
C PHE A 450 -20.38 13.30 -5.09
N SER A 451 -19.05 13.38 -5.11
CA SER A 451 -18.19 12.42 -4.39
C SER A 451 -18.39 12.48 -2.87
N PHE A 452 -18.55 13.68 -2.27
CA PHE A 452 -18.92 13.82 -0.86
C PHE A 452 -20.29 13.23 -0.56
N GLY A 453 -21.28 13.42 -1.45
CA GLY A 453 -22.59 12.79 -1.34
C GLY A 453 -22.52 11.26 -1.38
N VAL A 454 -21.67 10.69 -2.24
CA VAL A 454 -21.40 9.25 -2.30
C VAL A 454 -20.74 8.76 -0.99
N ILE A 455 -19.75 9.49 -0.46
CA ILE A 455 -19.12 9.14 0.83
C ILE A 455 -20.16 9.13 1.94
N ALA A 456 -21.01 10.16 2.03
CA ALA A 456 -22.08 10.24 3.03
C ALA A 456 -23.10 9.08 2.89
N PHE A 457 -23.47 8.73 1.65
CA PHE A 457 -24.32 7.58 1.34
C PHE A 457 -23.71 6.27 1.86
N VAL A 458 -22.44 5.99 1.54
CA VAL A 458 -21.78 4.74 1.95
C VAL A 458 -21.58 4.70 3.48
N ALA A 459 -21.17 5.82 4.07
CA ALA A 459 -20.99 5.93 5.51
C ALA A 459 -22.30 5.60 6.24
N LEU A 460 -23.43 6.19 5.82
CA LEU A 460 -24.71 5.90 6.44
C LEU A 460 -25.15 4.45 6.19
N ALA A 461 -24.94 3.89 5.01
CA ALA A 461 -25.26 2.49 4.73
C ALA A 461 -24.54 1.53 5.70
N ILE A 462 -23.28 1.81 6.03
CA ILE A 462 -22.51 1.02 7.01
C ILE A 462 -23.03 1.25 8.43
N LEU A 463 -23.24 2.51 8.83
CA LEU A 463 -23.72 2.85 10.16
C LEU A 463 -25.12 2.28 10.42
N GLU A 464 -26.01 2.30 9.43
CA GLU A 464 -27.36 1.75 9.53
C GLU A 464 -27.33 0.23 9.71
N GLU A 465 -26.41 -0.48 9.06
CA GLU A 465 -26.24 -1.92 9.26
C GLU A 465 -25.81 -2.24 10.70
N TRP A 466 -24.90 -1.46 11.28
CA TRP A 466 -24.52 -1.60 12.69
C TRP A 466 -25.64 -1.21 13.64
N ALA A 467 -26.35 -0.11 13.37
CA ALA A 467 -27.47 0.35 14.19
C ALA A 467 -28.61 -0.67 14.22
N ARG A 468 -29.10 -1.12 13.06
CA ARG A 468 -30.18 -2.13 12.96
C ARG A 468 -29.76 -3.44 13.63
N GLY A 469 -28.55 -3.91 13.39
CA GLY A 469 -28.02 -5.13 14.01
C GLY A 469 -27.93 -5.02 15.54
N THR A 470 -27.58 -3.85 16.06
CA THR A 470 -27.48 -3.58 17.50
C THR A 470 -28.87 -3.45 18.13
N VAL A 471 -29.81 -2.73 17.49
CA VAL A 471 -31.21 -2.60 17.93
C VAL A 471 -31.89 -3.96 17.98
N ALA A 472 -31.71 -4.81 16.97
CA ALA A 472 -32.28 -6.16 16.96
C ALA A 472 -31.80 -7.00 18.16
N ARG A 473 -30.52 -6.89 18.51
CA ARG A 473 -29.94 -7.55 19.70
C ARG A 473 -30.39 -6.90 21.02
N HIS A 474 -30.59 -5.59 21.04
CA HIS A 474 -31.10 -4.91 22.22
C HIS A 474 -32.53 -5.33 22.54
N ARG A 475 -33.38 -5.49 21.52
CA ARG A 475 -34.78 -5.94 21.67
C ARG A 475 -34.93 -7.33 22.28
N ILE A 476 -33.91 -8.19 22.17
CA ILE A 476 -33.88 -9.50 22.83
C ILE A 476 -33.28 -9.45 24.25
N GLY A 477 -33.13 -8.26 24.84
CA GLY A 477 -32.72 -8.04 26.23
C GLY A 477 -31.22 -7.79 26.45
N GLU A 478 -30.40 -7.67 25.41
CA GLU A 478 -28.97 -7.35 25.56
C GLU A 478 -28.77 -5.84 25.81
N ASN A 479 -27.91 -5.43 26.75
CA ASN A 479 -27.48 -4.03 26.89
C ASN A 479 -26.83 -3.54 25.57
N TRP A 480 -27.04 -2.27 25.19
CA TRP A 480 -26.47 -1.63 23.99
C TRP A 480 -24.99 -1.95 23.72
N VAL A 481 -24.12 -1.80 24.72
CA VAL A 481 -22.67 -2.04 24.56
C VAL A 481 -22.41 -3.52 24.27
N LYS A 482 -23.09 -4.40 25.01
CA LYS A 482 -22.98 -5.86 24.84
C LYS A 482 -23.55 -6.31 23.49
N ALA A 483 -24.66 -5.71 23.05
CA ALA A 483 -25.32 -5.96 21.78
C ALA A 483 -24.41 -5.60 20.60
N TRP A 484 -23.81 -4.40 20.64
CA TRP A 484 -22.87 -3.94 19.62
C TRP A 484 -21.61 -4.81 19.59
N TRP A 485 -21.02 -5.09 20.75
CA TRP A 485 -19.85 -5.95 20.85
C TRP A 485 -20.13 -7.36 20.30
N LYS A 486 -21.25 -7.98 20.67
CA LYS A 486 -21.64 -9.29 20.15
C LYS A 486 -21.98 -9.28 18.67
N LEU A 487 -22.51 -8.18 18.12
CA LEU A 487 -22.72 -8.01 16.68
C LEU A 487 -21.38 -8.09 15.94
N VAL A 488 -20.44 -7.22 16.31
CA VAL A 488 -19.10 -7.16 15.70
C VAL A 488 -18.38 -8.51 15.85
N ASN A 489 -18.43 -9.09 17.05
CA ASN A 489 -17.77 -10.34 17.38
C ASN A 489 -18.38 -11.57 16.68
N GLY A 490 -19.69 -11.54 16.38
CA GLY A 490 -20.42 -12.63 15.73
C GLY A 490 -20.04 -12.83 14.26
N ASN A 491 -19.61 -11.78 13.55
CA ASN A 491 -19.15 -11.88 12.17
C ASN A 491 -17.96 -10.94 11.89
N ARG A 492 -16.84 -11.21 12.57
CA ARG A 492 -15.63 -10.39 12.49
C ARG A 492 -15.11 -10.20 11.06
N PRO A 493 -15.10 -11.22 10.18
CA PRO A 493 -14.75 -11.02 8.77
C PRO A 493 -15.58 -9.95 8.05
N ARG A 494 -16.89 -9.87 8.34
CA ARG A 494 -17.78 -8.88 7.74
C ARG A 494 -17.56 -7.50 8.34
N HIS A 495 -17.54 -7.40 9.66
CA HIS A 495 -17.44 -6.11 10.34
C HIS A 495 -16.04 -5.50 10.28
N GLY A 496 -14.98 -6.31 10.25
CA GLY A 496 -13.63 -5.86 9.92
C GLY A 496 -13.57 -5.27 8.51
N GLY A 497 -14.24 -5.90 7.53
CA GLY A 497 -14.42 -5.33 6.19
C GLY A 497 -15.11 -3.97 6.20
N TYR A 498 -16.16 -3.78 7.01
CA TYR A 498 -16.80 -2.46 7.16
C TYR A 498 -15.90 -1.41 7.81
N ILE A 499 -15.07 -1.78 8.80
CA ILE A 499 -14.09 -0.85 9.38
C ILE A 499 -13.07 -0.43 8.30
N VAL A 500 -12.61 -1.37 7.47
CA VAL A 500 -11.74 -1.00 6.33
C VAL A 500 -12.48 -0.10 5.35
N HIS A 501 -13.75 -0.37 5.04
CA HIS A 501 -14.53 0.50 4.14
C HIS A 501 -14.62 1.94 4.69
N ILE A 502 -14.83 2.12 5.99
CA ILE A 502 -14.79 3.45 6.63
C ILE A 502 -13.41 4.11 6.44
N SER A 503 -12.32 3.36 6.59
CA SER A 503 -10.97 3.87 6.28
C SER A 503 -10.84 4.35 4.82
N ILE A 504 -11.38 3.59 3.86
CA ILE A 504 -11.36 4.02 2.44
C ILE A 504 -12.21 5.28 2.22
N LEU A 505 -13.31 5.45 2.94
CA LEU A 505 -14.09 6.71 2.90
C LEU A 505 -13.28 7.88 3.47
N MET A 506 -12.55 7.69 4.57
CA MET A 506 -11.66 8.71 5.13
C MET A 506 -10.54 9.09 4.16
N LEU A 507 -9.93 8.10 3.52
CA LEU A 507 -8.96 8.32 2.44
C LEU A 507 -9.61 9.13 1.30
N GLY A 508 -10.83 8.78 0.90
CA GLY A 508 -11.61 9.51 -0.10
C GLY A 508 -11.86 10.98 0.27
N LEU A 509 -12.17 11.28 1.53
CA LEU A 509 -12.33 12.67 2.01
C LEU A 509 -11.05 13.48 1.80
N GLY A 510 -9.91 12.91 2.18
CA GLY A 510 -8.61 13.56 2.00
C GLY A 510 -8.23 13.75 0.54
N ILE A 511 -8.47 12.74 -0.32
CA ILE A 511 -8.21 12.82 -1.77
C ILE A 511 -9.07 13.93 -2.41
N ILE A 512 -10.37 14.00 -2.07
CA ILE A 512 -11.26 15.02 -2.63
C ILE A 512 -10.88 16.42 -2.13
N GLY A 513 -10.59 16.56 -0.83
CA GLY A 513 -10.19 17.83 -0.24
C GLY A 513 -8.92 18.40 -0.88
N THR A 514 -7.87 17.59 -0.94
CA THR A 514 -6.57 18.00 -1.48
C THR A 514 -6.61 18.22 -2.99
N ASN A 515 -7.20 17.32 -3.79
CA ASN A 515 -7.15 17.46 -5.26
C ASN A 515 -8.05 18.58 -5.80
N PHE A 516 -9.19 18.87 -5.16
CA PHE A 516 -10.14 19.85 -5.70
C PHE A 516 -10.04 21.23 -5.05
N TYR A 517 -9.45 21.34 -3.86
CA TYR A 517 -9.45 22.56 -3.06
C TYR A 517 -8.08 22.98 -2.53
N GLN A 518 -6.98 22.33 -2.94
CA GLN A 518 -5.64 22.80 -2.62
C GLN A 518 -5.44 24.23 -3.15
N GLN A 519 -4.88 25.07 -2.28
CA GLN A 519 -4.44 26.42 -2.62
C GLN A 519 -2.92 26.49 -2.51
N ARG A 520 -2.25 27.23 -3.40
CA ARG A 520 -0.79 27.35 -3.41
C ARG A 520 -0.37 28.77 -3.74
N THR A 521 0.68 29.24 -3.07
CA THR A 521 1.39 30.47 -3.38
C THR A 521 2.89 30.24 -3.21
N ASP A 522 3.71 31.05 -3.84
CA ASP A 522 5.15 31.10 -3.57
C ASP A 522 5.64 32.56 -3.53
N GLY A 523 6.78 32.75 -2.88
CA GLY A 523 7.38 34.07 -2.70
C GLY A 523 8.77 33.98 -2.07
N ALA A 524 9.62 34.94 -2.40
CA ALA A 524 10.93 35.11 -1.76
C ALA A 524 10.81 36.16 -0.65
N LEU A 525 11.22 35.80 0.57
CA LEU A 525 11.07 36.63 1.76
C LEU A 525 12.44 37.00 2.35
N GLU A 526 12.58 38.25 2.78
CA GLU A 526 13.60 38.70 3.73
C GLU A 526 13.14 38.48 5.18
N ILE A 527 14.09 38.48 6.12
CA ILE A 527 13.75 38.38 7.54
C ILE A 527 12.84 39.56 7.93
N GLY A 528 11.73 39.26 8.61
CA GLY A 528 10.67 40.19 8.97
C GLY A 528 9.57 40.34 7.92
N GLN A 529 9.76 39.82 6.70
CA GLN A 529 8.69 39.80 5.69
C GLN A 529 7.77 38.61 5.87
N SER A 530 6.54 38.72 5.35
CA SER A 530 5.55 37.66 5.43
C SER A 530 4.95 37.32 4.07
N LEU A 531 4.57 36.06 3.88
CA LEU A 531 3.71 35.61 2.80
C LEU A 531 2.33 35.29 3.35
N VAL A 532 1.28 35.81 2.73
CA VAL A 532 -0.11 35.62 3.15
C VAL A 532 -0.84 34.76 2.13
N ILE A 533 -1.55 33.73 2.61
CA ILE A 533 -2.46 32.89 1.83
C ILE A 533 -3.70 32.58 2.66
N ASP A 534 -4.87 32.88 2.09
CA ASP A 534 -6.17 32.77 2.76
C ASP A 534 -6.18 33.44 4.15
N ASN A 535 -6.30 32.67 5.23
CA ASN A 535 -6.33 33.11 6.62
C ASN A 535 -4.99 32.89 7.36
N TYR A 536 -3.90 32.63 6.63
CA TYR A 536 -2.56 32.44 7.19
C TYR A 536 -1.60 33.55 6.77
N ARG A 537 -0.86 34.08 7.74
CA ARG A 537 0.36 34.86 7.54
C ARG A 537 1.56 34.02 7.94
N ILE A 538 2.52 33.89 7.03
CA ILE A 538 3.73 33.08 7.16
C ILE A 538 4.91 34.05 7.18
N GLU A 539 5.40 34.36 8.36
CA GLU A 539 6.50 35.32 8.58
C GLU A 539 7.84 34.59 8.63
N TYR A 540 8.84 35.12 7.93
CA TYR A 540 10.22 34.64 8.01
C TYR A 540 10.95 35.35 9.15
N VAL A 541 11.30 34.62 10.21
CA VAL A 541 11.77 35.21 11.48
C VAL A 541 13.28 35.10 11.65
N ASP A 542 13.83 33.92 11.42
CA ASP A 542 15.26 33.67 11.61
C ASP A 542 15.75 32.58 10.66
N ASN A 543 17.07 32.42 10.57
CA ASN A 543 17.67 31.32 9.84
C ASN A 543 18.93 30.82 10.52
N GLY A 544 19.35 29.62 10.11
CA GLY A 544 20.64 29.13 10.53
C GLY A 544 21.18 28.06 9.61
N ASN A 545 22.45 27.74 9.85
CA ASN A 545 23.20 26.77 9.08
C ASN A 545 23.71 25.68 10.02
N SER A 546 23.71 24.43 9.56
CA SER A 546 24.35 23.32 10.23
C SER A 546 25.25 22.60 9.24
N SER A 547 26.50 22.34 9.62
CA SER A 547 27.45 21.56 8.81
C SER A 547 27.79 20.28 9.53
N ARG A 548 27.73 19.16 8.81
CA ARG A 548 28.21 17.84 9.22
C ARG A 548 29.13 17.30 8.13
N PRO A 549 29.99 16.31 8.43
CA PRO A 549 30.89 15.74 7.41
C PRO A 549 30.16 15.23 6.16
N ASP A 550 28.91 14.74 6.30
CA ASP A 550 28.08 14.21 5.21
C ASP A 550 27.21 15.26 4.49
N ARG A 551 26.97 16.44 5.11
CA ARG A 551 26.00 17.41 4.59
C ARG A 551 26.19 18.83 5.10
N ILE A 552 25.79 19.79 4.29
CA ILE A 552 25.60 21.19 4.67
C ILE A 552 24.11 21.47 4.60
N ALA A 553 23.54 22.05 5.65
CA ALA A 553 22.12 22.33 5.67
C ALA A 553 21.80 23.72 6.20
N LYS A 554 20.69 24.26 5.70
CA LYS A 554 20.10 25.53 6.09
C LYS A 554 18.68 25.30 6.60
N TRP A 555 18.28 26.07 7.59
CA TRP A 555 16.91 26.07 8.09
C TRP A 555 16.40 27.50 8.18
N ALA A 556 15.08 27.65 8.10
CA ALA A 556 14.38 28.91 8.28
C ALA A 556 13.38 28.74 9.42
N GLU A 557 13.39 29.64 10.40
CA GLU A 557 12.35 29.74 11.41
C GLU A 557 11.19 30.57 10.84
N ILE A 558 10.01 29.95 10.82
CA ILE A 558 8.80 30.53 10.26
C ILE A 558 7.74 30.62 11.36
N SER A 559 7.25 31.84 11.60
CA SER A 559 6.10 32.06 12.47
C SER A 559 4.81 32.07 11.65
N VAL A 560 3.84 31.27 12.08
CA VAL A 560 2.54 31.13 11.41
C VAL A 560 1.47 31.77 12.28
N TYR A 561 0.79 32.76 11.70
CA TYR A 561 -0.34 33.44 12.34
C TYR A 561 -1.64 33.09 11.64
N ASN A 562 -2.71 32.94 12.43
CA ASN A 562 -4.07 33.00 11.94
C ASN A 562 -4.49 34.48 11.90
N ILE A 563 -5.03 34.91 10.76
CA ILE A 563 -5.40 36.31 10.52
C ILE A 563 -6.85 36.41 10.04
N ASP A 564 -7.49 37.55 10.30
CA ASP A 564 -8.67 37.95 9.55
C ASP A 564 -8.21 38.67 8.27
N VAL A 565 -8.34 37.99 7.13
CA VAL A 565 -7.94 38.53 5.83
C VAL A 565 -8.68 39.83 5.47
N ASN A 566 -9.82 40.12 6.10
CA ASN A 566 -10.55 41.37 5.89
C ASN A 566 -9.84 42.58 6.50
N ASN A 567 -8.86 42.37 7.38
CA ASN A 567 -7.98 43.44 7.83
C ASN A 567 -6.95 43.82 6.76
N TYR A 568 -6.83 43.05 5.66
CA TYR A 568 -5.85 43.17 4.58
C TYR A 568 -6.47 43.51 3.22
N VAL A 569 -7.48 44.38 3.21
CA VAL A 569 -8.30 44.69 2.02
C VAL A 569 -7.48 45.22 0.85
N SER A 570 -6.58 46.17 1.10
CA SER A 570 -5.75 46.81 0.07
C SER A 570 -4.83 45.82 -0.63
N GLU A 571 -4.12 45.02 0.15
CA GLU A 571 -3.15 44.04 -0.31
C GLU A 571 -3.86 42.90 -1.05
N LYS A 572 -4.98 42.42 -0.50
CA LYS A 572 -5.83 41.41 -1.16
C LYS A 572 -6.38 41.91 -2.48
N ALA A 573 -6.82 43.16 -2.57
CA ALA A 573 -7.31 43.74 -3.81
C ALA A 573 -6.21 43.84 -4.87
N ALA A 574 -5.00 44.27 -4.48
CA ALA A 574 -3.84 44.33 -5.36
C ALA A 574 -3.42 42.93 -5.86
N ALA A 575 -3.37 41.94 -4.96
CA ALA A 575 -3.05 40.56 -5.30
C ALA A 575 -4.04 39.95 -6.28
N LYS A 576 -5.34 40.17 -6.04
CA LYS A 576 -6.42 39.69 -6.90
C LYS A 576 -6.35 40.34 -8.29
N ALA A 577 -5.98 41.61 -8.38
CA ALA A 577 -5.78 42.28 -9.67
C ALA A 577 -4.65 41.65 -10.51
N GLN A 578 -3.67 41.03 -9.85
CA GLN A 578 -2.56 40.29 -10.49
C GLN A 578 -2.87 38.80 -10.71
N GLY A 579 -4.08 38.34 -10.34
CA GLY A 579 -4.46 36.92 -10.43
C GLY A 579 -3.79 36.02 -9.39
N SER A 580 -3.17 36.60 -8.36
CA SER A 580 -2.54 35.83 -7.27
C SER A 580 -3.54 35.48 -6.17
N THR A 581 -3.38 34.28 -5.60
CA THR A 581 -4.14 33.82 -4.42
C THR A 581 -3.49 34.21 -3.10
N GLY A 582 -2.26 34.71 -3.13
CA GLY A 582 -1.51 35.19 -1.97
C GLY A 582 -0.77 36.51 -2.24
N PHE A 583 -0.22 37.12 -1.21
CA PHE A 583 0.55 38.36 -1.30
C PHE A 583 1.67 38.42 -0.26
N THR A 584 2.67 39.24 -0.51
CA THR A 584 3.76 39.51 0.43
C THR A 584 3.48 40.77 1.25
N LEU A 585 3.98 40.78 2.47
CA LEU A 585 4.02 41.93 3.37
C LEU A 585 5.48 42.23 3.67
N ASP A 586 5.85 43.50 3.57
CA ASP A 586 7.23 43.96 3.73
C ASP A 586 7.58 44.30 5.19
N ASP A 587 6.67 44.04 6.13
CA ASP A 587 6.86 44.30 7.56
C ASP A 587 6.38 43.14 8.45
N SER A 588 6.79 43.21 9.71
CA SER A 588 6.36 42.31 10.80
C SER A 588 5.19 42.89 11.61
N THR A 589 4.54 43.95 11.12
CA THR A 589 3.51 44.68 11.88
C THR A 589 2.24 43.82 11.96
N LEU A 590 1.91 43.34 13.16
CA LEU A 590 0.69 42.54 13.39
C LEU A 590 -0.54 43.45 13.41
N ARG A 591 -1.63 43.00 12.75
CA ARG A 591 -2.93 43.68 12.79
C ARG A 591 -3.76 43.17 13.99
N PRO A 592 -4.73 43.95 14.49
CA PRO A 592 -5.63 43.47 15.54
C PRO A 592 -6.31 42.16 15.14
N GLY A 593 -6.19 41.14 15.99
CA GLY A 593 -6.75 39.81 15.74
C GLY A 593 -5.76 38.80 15.14
N ASP A 594 -4.58 39.23 14.69
CA ASP A 594 -3.52 38.32 14.27
C ASP A 594 -3.04 37.51 15.48
N ARG A 595 -3.12 36.18 15.38
CA ARG A 595 -2.77 35.27 16.47
C ARG A 595 -1.72 34.28 16.02
N LEU A 596 -0.57 34.25 16.71
CA LEU A 596 0.43 33.22 16.52
C LEU A 596 -0.16 31.85 16.87
N ILE A 597 -0.08 30.90 15.93
CA ILE A 597 -0.68 29.56 16.07
C ILE A 597 0.33 28.42 15.91
N SER A 598 1.51 28.69 15.35
CA SER A 598 2.60 27.71 15.24
C SER A 598 3.91 28.41 14.92
N GLN A 599 5.02 27.79 15.33
CA GLN A 599 6.33 28.01 14.74
C GLN A 599 6.73 26.73 14.01
N ILE A 600 7.28 26.85 12.81
CA ILE A 600 7.73 25.71 12.01
C ILE A 600 9.15 26.00 11.50
N GLU A 601 9.96 24.95 11.39
CA GLU A 601 11.35 25.04 10.97
C GLU A 601 11.56 24.20 9.70
N PRO A 602 11.16 24.71 8.52
CA PRO A 602 11.54 24.11 7.25
C PRO A 602 13.06 24.05 7.09
N TRP A 603 13.54 22.92 6.55
CA TRP A 603 14.96 22.60 6.44
C TRP A 603 15.33 22.15 5.03
N HIS A 604 16.52 22.56 4.57
CA HIS A 604 17.08 22.22 3.26
C HIS A 604 18.54 21.78 3.44
N GLY A 605 18.83 20.50 3.20
CA GLY A 605 20.17 19.93 3.31
C GLY A 605 20.73 19.45 1.98
N PHE A 606 21.99 19.77 1.72
CA PHE A 606 22.74 19.31 0.56
C PHE A 606 23.80 18.27 0.98
N TYR A 607 23.73 17.10 0.38
CA TYR A 607 24.62 15.98 0.66
C TYR A 607 25.67 15.86 -0.44
N LEU A 608 26.92 16.08 -0.06
CA LEU A 608 28.04 16.25 -0.99
C LEU A 608 28.30 14.95 -1.77
N ASP A 609 28.34 13.80 -1.09
CA ASP A 609 28.64 12.48 -1.67
C ASP A 609 27.55 11.95 -2.63
N PHE A 610 26.37 12.55 -2.58
CA PHE A 610 25.23 12.21 -3.43
C PHE A 610 24.91 13.28 -4.47
N ASN A 611 25.54 14.46 -4.39
CA ASN A 611 25.19 15.64 -5.17
C ASN A 611 23.67 15.88 -5.20
N MET A 612 23.04 15.79 -4.02
CA MET A 612 21.58 15.78 -3.90
C MET A 612 21.12 16.63 -2.72
N ALA A 613 20.03 17.35 -2.93
CA ALA A 613 19.31 18.07 -1.88
C ALA A 613 18.21 17.20 -1.27
N SER A 614 17.97 17.36 0.03
CA SER A 614 16.85 16.79 0.77
C SER A 614 16.14 17.93 1.49
N VAL A 615 14.82 17.99 1.33
CA VAL A 615 13.98 19.05 1.89
C VAL A 615 13.05 18.45 2.93
N ARG A 616 12.96 19.10 4.09
CA ARG A 616 11.93 18.79 5.09
C ARG A 616 11.01 20.00 5.19
N SER A 617 9.76 19.77 4.80
CA SER A 617 8.74 20.82 4.83
C SER A 617 8.26 21.06 6.26
N GLY A 618 7.96 22.30 6.59
CA GLY A 618 7.21 22.66 7.80
C GLY A 618 5.72 22.38 7.57
N ILE A 619 5.12 21.52 8.40
CA ILE A 619 3.72 21.12 8.24
C ILE A 619 2.98 21.40 9.54
N ARG A 620 1.90 22.19 9.44
CA ARG A 620 0.93 22.36 10.51
C ARG A 620 -0.37 21.66 10.13
N SER A 621 -0.66 20.55 10.79
CA SER A 621 -1.85 19.76 10.53
C SER A 621 -3.01 20.07 11.47
N THR A 622 -4.22 20.16 10.90
CA THR A 622 -5.50 20.17 11.63
C THR A 622 -6.46 19.16 10.98
N ILE A 623 -7.58 18.86 11.65
CA ILE A 623 -8.60 17.96 11.07
C ILE A 623 -9.24 18.57 9.80
N VAL A 624 -9.19 19.90 9.66
CA VAL A 624 -9.80 20.64 8.54
C VAL A 624 -8.83 20.74 7.37
N GLU A 625 -7.55 21.01 7.62
CA GLU A 625 -6.54 21.25 6.60
C GLU A 625 -5.11 21.16 7.16
N ASP A 626 -4.15 20.94 6.27
CA ASP A 626 -2.73 21.14 6.54
C ASP A 626 -2.26 22.45 5.90
N LEU A 627 -1.50 23.25 6.65
CA LEU A 627 -0.65 24.30 6.10
C LEU A 627 0.75 23.71 5.88
N TYR A 628 1.23 23.83 4.65
CA TYR A 628 2.46 23.20 4.18
C TYR A 628 3.43 24.27 3.69
N VAL A 629 4.64 24.35 4.26
CA VAL A 629 5.64 25.36 3.95
C VAL A 629 6.95 24.70 3.53
N ILE A 630 7.40 25.00 2.32
CA ILE A 630 8.55 24.37 1.69
C ILE A 630 9.64 25.41 1.45
N PRO A 631 10.86 25.22 1.97
CA PRO A 631 12.00 26.03 1.58
C PRO A 631 12.50 25.54 0.22
N ARG A 632 12.15 26.25 -0.87
CA ARG A 632 12.61 25.89 -2.22
C ARG A 632 14.09 26.19 -2.38
N ASP A 633 14.53 27.34 -1.90
CA ASP A 633 15.92 27.78 -2.02
C ASP A 633 16.28 28.86 -0.99
N PHE A 634 17.55 28.96 -0.65
CA PHE A 634 18.12 30.01 0.20
C PHE A 634 19.03 30.87 -0.67
N LEU A 635 18.52 32.03 -1.08
CA LEU A 635 19.12 32.90 -2.08
C LEU A 635 20.41 33.58 -1.56
N PRO A 636 21.36 33.94 -2.45
CA PRO A 636 22.62 34.58 -2.05
C PRO A 636 22.45 35.95 -1.40
N ASP A 637 21.33 36.63 -1.63
CA ASP A 637 20.99 37.94 -1.07
C ASP A 637 20.40 37.87 0.35
N GLY A 638 20.33 36.66 0.93
CA GLY A 638 19.80 36.44 2.28
C GLY A 638 18.31 36.12 2.32
N ARG A 639 17.61 36.15 1.18
CA ARG A 639 16.19 35.76 1.09
C ARG A 639 15.99 34.25 1.10
N VAL A 640 14.82 33.81 1.54
CA VAL A 640 14.36 32.43 1.39
C VAL A 640 13.19 32.37 0.42
N SER A 641 13.28 31.49 -0.58
CA SER A 641 12.19 31.19 -1.51
C SER A 641 11.29 30.13 -0.89
N LEU A 642 10.05 30.49 -0.57
CA LEU A 642 9.07 29.60 0.03
C LEU A 642 7.98 29.23 -0.96
N ALA A 643 7.55 27.97 -0.91
CA ALA A 643 6.26 27.56 -1.45
C ALA A 643 5.35 27.17 -0.30
N VAL A 644 4.17 27.80 -0.26
CA VAL A 644 3.17 27.56 0.76
C VAL A 644 1.91 27.01 0.11
N SER A 645 1.36 25.94 0.67
CA SER A 645 0.08 25.39 0.25
C SER A 645 -0.83 25.06 1.41
N ILE A 646 -2.13 25.28 1.21
CA ILE A 646 -3.19 24.81 2.09
C ILE A 646 -3.79 23.56 1.45
N ASN A 647 -3.79 22.46 2.21
CA ASN A 647 -4.24 21.14 1.77
C ASN A 647 -5.47 20.72 2.59
N PRO A 648 -6.70 21.01 2.12
CA PRO A 648 -7.91 20.67 2.85
C PRO A 648 -8.07 19.17 3.04
N LEU A 649 -8.51 18.78 4.24
CA LEU A 649 -8.81 17.40 4.66
C LEU A 649 -7.63 16.41 4.57
N ALA A 650 -6.39 16.88 4.38
CA ALA A 650 -5.21 16.03 4.29
C ALA A 650 -5.04 15.10 5.51
N TRP A 651 -5.39 15.56 6.72
CA TRP A 651 -5.37 14.75 7.93
C TRP A 651 -6.17 13.43 7.83
N TRP A 652 -7.27 13.42 7.06
CA TRP A 652 -8.10 12.23 6.87
C TRP A 652 -7.39 11.13 6.05
N LEU A 653 -6.41 11.49 5.20
CA LEU A 653 -5.53 10.53 4.52
C LEU A 653 -4.75 9.71 5.55
N TRP A 654 -4.21 10.39 6.58
CA TRP A 654 -3.35 9.78 7.59
C TRP A 654 -4.16 9.01 8.62
N ALA A 655 -5.30 9.57 9.04
CA ALA A 655 -6.22 8.89 9.96
C ALA A 655 -6.80 7.59 9.36
N ALA A 656 -6.90 7.48 8.03
CA ALA A 656 -7.34 6.25 7.35
C ALA A 656 -6.41 5.06 7.66
N GLY A 657 -5.09 5.27 7.81
CA GLY A 657 -4.11 4.20 8.00
C GLY A 657 -4.34 3.34 9.25
N PRO A 658 -4.38 3.90 10.46
CA PRO A 658 -4.68 3.14 11.67
C PRO A 658 -6.03 2.40 11.60
N ILE A 659 -7.07 3.04 11.06
CA ILE A 659 -8.40 2.42 10.90
C ILE A 659 -8.35 1.24 9.91
N PHE A 660 -7.59 1.37 8.82
CA PHE A 660 -7.34 0.28 7.86
C PHE A 660 -6.72 -0.94 8.55
N ILE A 661 -5.67 -0.72 9.35
CA ILE A 661 -4.97 -1.78 10.09
C ILE A 661 -5.91 -2.45 11.08
N ILE A 662 -6.63 -1.68 11.88
CA ILE A 662 -7.61 -2.20 12.86
C ILE A 662 -8.67 -3.05 12.16
N GLY A 663 -9.27 -2.55 11.07
CA GLY A 663 -10.28 -3.29 10.31
C GLY A 663 -9.73 -4.60 9.74
N THR A 664 -8.50 -4.58 9.24
CA THR A 664 -7.81 -5.77 8.73
C THR A 664 -7.56 -6.78 9.85
N MET A 665 -7.09 -6.35 11.02
CA MET A 665 -6.89 -7.21 12.19
C MET A 665 -8.20 -7.84 12.67
N VAL A 666 -9.29 -7.08 12.73
CA VAL A 666 -10.62 -7.60 13.08
C VAL A 666 -11.07 -8.64 12.04
N ALA A 667 -10.86 -8.39 10.75
CA ALA A 667 -11.24 -9.32 9.68
C ALA A 667 -10.44 -10.64 9.69
N LEU A 668 -9.21 -10.61 10.21
CA LEU A 668 -8.32 -11.75 10.39
C LEU A 668 -8.57 -12.52 11.70
N TRP A 669 -9.13 -11.86 12.72
CA TRP A 669 -9.22 -12.44 14.05
C TRP A 669 -10.02 -13.77 14.05
N PRO A 670 -9.44 -14.87 14.56
CA PRO A 670 -10.07 -16.19 14.53
C PRO A 670 -11.46 -16.18 15.16
N GLN A 671 -12.47 -16.60 14.41
CA GLN A 671 -13.79 -16.89 14.97
C GLN A 671 -13.72 -18.23 15.69
N ALA A 672 -14.20 -18.28 16.93
CA ALA A 672 -14.48 -19.55 17.57
C ALA A 672 -15.46 -20.27 16.64
N THR A 673 -15.07 -21.43 16.12
CA THR A 673 -16.05 -22.31 15.51
C THR A 673 -17.03 -22.63 16.62
N ASP A 674 -18.26 -22.13 16.52
CA ASP A 674 -19.32 -22.72 17.32
C ASP A 674 -19.20 -24.22 17.10
N LYS A 675 -18.95 -24.96 18.19
CA LYS A 675 -19.10 -26.42 18.17
C LYS A 675 -20.43 -26.66 17.47
N PRO A 676 -20.54 -27.59 16.52
CA PRO A 676 -21.82 -27.87 15.89
C PRO A 676 -22.82 -28.08 17.02
N HIS A 677 -23.74 -27.12 17.21
CA HIS A 677 -24.77 -27.24 18.20
C HIS A 677 -25.65 -28.35 17.67
N ASN A 678 -25.36 -29.55 18.15
CA ASN A 678 -26.15 -30.73 17.94
C ASN A 678 -27.39 -30.64 18.86
N HIS A 679 -28.11 -29.51 18.82
CA HIS A 679 -29.41 -29.32 19.44
C HIS A 679 -30.16 -28.20 18.71
N MET A 680 -31.44 -28.49 18.41
CA MET A 680 -32.44 -27.67 17.73
C MET A 680 -32.39 -27.61 16.19
N LYS A 681 -32.52 -28.79 15.56
CA LYS A 681 -33.51 -28.95 14.49
C LYS A 681 -34.90 -29.01 15.13
N THR A 682 -35.46 -27.87 15.49
CA THR A 682 -36.91 -27.67 15.76
C THR A 682 -37.12 -26.19 16.10
N HIS A 683 -38.11 -25.56 15.44
CA HIS A 683 -38.51 -24.15 15.55
C HIS A 683 -37.70 -23.11 14.75
N MET A 684 -37.79 -23.17 13.42
CA MET A 684 -37.76 -21.97 12.57
C MET A 684 -38.47 -22.23 11.22
N THR A 685 -39.62 -22.88 11.30
CA THR A 685 -40.59 -23.02 10.19
C THR A 685 -41.93 -22.50 10.69
N ARG A 686 -42.05 -21.17 10.81
CA ARG A 686 -43.30 -20.38 10.87
C ARG A 686 -42.92 -18.99 11.35
N GLU A 687 -42.65 -18.08 10.42
CA GLU A 687 -42.83 -16.62 10.51
C GLU A 687 -42.20 -15.95 9.27
N SER A 688 -42.59 -16.42 8.09
CA SER A 688 -42.31 -15.74 6.82
C SER A 688 -43.51 -15.75 5.88
N GLU A 689 -44.70 -15.57 6.45
CA GLU A 689 -45.86 -15.01 5.76
C GLU A 689 -46.24 -13.76 6.53
N ILE A 690 -45.78 -12.60 6.02
CA ILE A 690 -46.37 -11.24 5.98
C ILE A 690 -45.28 -10.23 5.59
#